data_AF-A0A3E5BAN5-F1
#
_entry.id   AF-A0A3E5BAN5-F1
#
_cell.length_a   1.000
_cell.length_b   1.000
_cell.length_c   1.000
_cell.angle_alpha   90.00
_cell.angle_beta   90.00
_cell.angle_gamma   90.00
#
_symmetry.space_group_name_H-M   'P 1'
#
loop_
_entity.id
_entity.type
_entity.pdbx_description
1 polymer ?
#
loop_
_entity_poly.entity_id
_entity_poly.type
_entity_poly.pdbx_seq_one_letter_code
_entity_poly.pdbx_strand_id
1 'polypeptide(L)'
;MRKYSSTLLWVLISLLSACQSNGNMKDQIVVSRFENPQKVDRATLFYSLNDSLKPDLIRRQIDDFAQGGVGGIFLHARGGLLTQYFEEDWWTAIDAAVDQCIKSGIDPWFYDEYKWPSGYAAGYVPAKNKAYRGHYLARIAKGNDIPEDGVIISTDECYNYVCMTAVYGNPWLNGTCKIDYLNPEAITTFIDHTYKTYAERNKNLYNSAGRGIFFDEPDIRPETNGNRYNGVISYSPAFREEFKKMKGYDITDKLACLFEEQEDYRKVRLDYWQMIGAQYEKTFVGQLATFCKANNLMLTGHFFPEENLSGNKTGIGSLMRQVRNEDMPGMDHLELQIDGSLNAAKSISSVSNQYGKERRMSELFGVSGQNMSFEDRKWIANWHVVLGINFFVEHLALYSMKGERKRDFPPALSYQQPWWKKNKQIEDYMGRLCYVSTLGKFDASTLLLVPIESEYIANQNESQKLFNDYYSAMENLMNIHCDFDLGDEQIIEEIGSVKKESLQIGEMEYHYVVIPELLTLRESTVNRLLEFSKKGGKLIILGNYPKYVDATPSHLLEQLKQHSILLPNEKEDLVRNLPKGLNIGHRAEAHIYTQKRILPGGEIYFITNLNRTAPEKVTITFDKEPDKLTLWNPNNGKSYRVKADANHTCNLEIGIADFVILSTGNISVGDQHTENYVLPFMTSVLSTINTPWSGGKLSPNAITLDYARYSIDNGKTFSQSEPVIGIMERLCKQNYKGQLQLHFDVNVEQQLSKASLVVESPFMYQSIQINGKSINSFNEEDYYVDYSFKKSKNIASSLKIGKNTISLTLNFKNPVISDPVFSNRYGTELESIYLIGDFAVKAHYAKWNIWDTEKNRYATFIKKPIHRLNDLYLSCEPSAYSNDLTQCGYPFYAGSFELKNTFTIEKIESDKQYYVNLPLFEATLCRPNINGNELTELSSSPFKWNITPYIKEGVNSISFTLCNSLRNLLGPHHHKGGELRGTSPLSFTGSGGWPHGEGDSKWYDDRLSKEASLKIWTDDFNFIPFGFIEPVEISESVNNRN
;
A
#
# COMPACT_ATOMS: atom_id res chain seq x y z
N MET A 1 23.08 42.49 -45.13
CA MET A 1 23.72 41.64 -44.09
C MET A 1 23.62 42.18 -42.64
N ARG A 2 22.70 43.10 -42.30
CA ARG A 2 22.54 43.64 -40.93
C ARG A 2 21.23 43.27 -40.21
N LYS A 3 20.38 42.40 -40.78
CA LYS A 3 19.10 41.97 -40.18
C LYS A 3 19.06 40.52 -39.67
N TYR A 4 20.14 39.74 -39.84
CA TYR A 4 20.23 38.35 -39.35
C TYR A 4 21.15 38.20 -38.12
N SER A 5 21.79 39.27 -37.65
CA SER A 5 22.74 39.22 -36.53
C SER A 5 22.06 39.34 -35.16
N SER A 6 20.95 40.06 -35.02
CA SER A 6 20.27 40.26 -33.73
C SER A 6 19.46 39.05 -33.28
N THR A 7 18.83 38.33 -34.21
CA THR A 7 18.05 37.13 -33.89
C THR A 7 18.95 35.94 -33.57
N LEU A 8 20.10 35.83 -34.25
CA LEU A 8 21.10 34.81 -33.92
C LEU A 8 21.77 35.07 -32.56
N LEU A 9 21.99 36.35 -32.20
CA LEU A 9 22.56 36.71 -30.90
C LEU A 9 21.57 36.46 -29.74
N TRP A 10 20.26 36.66 -29.95
CA TRP A 10 19.25 36.30 -28.95
C TRP A 10 19.07 34.79 -28.79
N VAL A 11 19.14 34.02 -29.89
CA VAL A 11 19.12 32.55 -29.84
C VAL A 11 20.42 32.00 -29.23
N LEU A 12 21.58 32.60 -29.48
CA LEU A 12 22.83 32.23 -28.81
C LEU A 12 22.88 32.66 -27.35
N ILE A 13 22.30 33.80 -26.95
CA ILE A 13 22.23 34.21 -25.53
C ILE A 13 21.23 33.34 -24.76
N SER A 14 20.14 32.88 -25.38
CA SER A 14 19.22 31.90 -24.76
C SER A 14 19.79 30.48 -24.73
N LEU A 15 20.60 30.08 -25.72
CA LEU A 15 21.36 28.83 -25.68
C LEU A 15 22.56 28.89 -24.71
N LEU A 16 23.22 30.04 -24.54
CA LEU A 16 24.31 30.22 -23.57
C LEU A 16 23.79 30.38 -22.13
N SER A 17 22.60 30.96 -21.93
CA SER A 17 21.91 30.96 -20.64
C SER A 17 21.39 29.56 -20.27
N ALA A 18 21.04 28.73 -21.26
CA ALA A 18 20.73 27.31 -21.06
C ALA A 18 21.98 26.43 -20.90
N CYS A 19 23.16 26.88 -21.36
CA CYS A 19 24.42 26.15 -21.21
C CYS A 19 25.28 26.61 -20.01
N GLN A 20 24.94 27.70 -19.32
CA GLN A 20 25.61 28.16 -18.09
C GLN A 20 24.85 27.84 -16.80
N SER A 21 23.75 27.08 -16.85
CA SER A 21 23.02 26.58 -15.68
C SER A 21 23.15 25.08 -15.44
N ASN A 22 24.05 24.37 -16.13
CA ASN A 22 24.34 22.95 -15.87
C ASN A 22 25.23 22.74 -14.63
N GLY A 23 25.12 23.60 -13.61
CA GLY A 23 25.30 23.13 -12.24
C GLY A 23 24.20 22.10 -12.01
N ASN A 24 24.57 20.86 -11.76
CA ASN A 24 23.67 19.72 -11.73
C ASN A 24 22.44 20.05 -10.85
N MET A 25 21.24 20.20 -11.44
CA MET A 25 20.01 20.49 -10.67
C MET A 25 19.71 19.45 -9.58
N LYS A 26 20.43 18.31 -9.57
CA LYS A 26 20.42 17.27 -8.55
C LYS A 26 21.15 17.62 -7.26
N ASP A 27 21.94 18.70 -7.26
CA ASP A 27 22.76 19.12 -6.12
C ASP A 27 22.08 20.21 -5.26
N GLN A 28 20.84 20.59 -5.57
CA GLN A 28 20.12 21.69 -4.91
C GLN A 28 18.59 21.44 -4.86
N ILE A 29 17.95 21.96 -3.82
CA ILE A 29 16.50 22.05 -3.66
C ILE A 29 16.01 23.26 -4.47
N VAL A 30 15.23 23.00 -5.51
CA VAL A 30 14.58 24.04 -6.32
C VAL A 30 13.26 24.40 -5.66
N VAL A 31 13.16 25.63 -5.13
CA VAL A 31 12.01 26.09 -4.32
C VAL A 31 10.68 25.87 -5.05
N SER A 32 10.59 26.25 -6.33
CA SER A 32 9.36 26.11 -7.11
C SER A 32 8.94 24.66 -7.36
N ARG A 33 9.89 23.71 -7.45
CA ARG A 33 9.60 22.27 -7.55
C ARG A 33 9.18 21.68 -6.21
N PHE A 34 9.72 22.19 -5.10
CA PHE A 34 9.23 21.82 -3.77
C PHE A 34 7.81 22.37 -3.54
N GLU A 35 7.51 23.60 -3.95
CA GLU A 35 6.15 24.14 -3.83
C GLU A 35 5.15 23.36 -4.70
N ASN A 36 5.53 23.02 -5.93
CA ASN A 36 4.71 22.27 -6.88
C ASN A 36 5.52 21.11 -7.50
N PRO A 37 5.46 19.90 -6.94
CA PRO A 37 6.20 18.75 -7.45
C PRO A 37 5.81 18.41 -8.89
N GLN A 38 6.77 17.87 -9.64
CA GLN A 38 6.56 17.45 -11.02
C GLN A 38 5.91 16.07 -11.08
N LYS A 39 5.38 15.69 -12.25
CA LYS A 39 4.74 14.37 -12.43
C LYS A 39 5.62 13.18 -12.02
N VAL A 40 6.94 13.29 -12.24
CA VAL A 40 7.92 12.24 -11.88
C VAL A 40 8.14 12.13 -10.38
N ASP A 41 7.77 13.16 -9.63
CA ASP A 41 7.87 13.18 -8.17
C ASP A 41 6.61 12.59 -7.52
N ARG A 42 5.45 12.74 -8.17
CA ARG A 42 4.15 12.30 -7.66
C ARG A 42 3.94 10.80 -7.78
N ALA A 43 3.00 10.27 -7.01
CA ALA A 43 2.68 8.84 -7.04
C ALA A 43 2.11 8.41 -8.39
N THR A 44 2.30 7.14 -8.70
CA THR A 44 1.69 6.44 -9.82
C THR A 44 0.53 5.60 -9.29
N LEU A 45 -0.56 5.43 -10.03
CA LEU A 45 -1.68 4.59 -9.62
C LEU A 45 -1.67 3.24 -10.32
N PHE A 46 -2.09 2.17 -9.62
CA PHE A 46 -2.64 1.03 -10.33
C PHE A 46 -4.02 1.38 -10.87
N TYR A 47 -4.13 1.50 -12.18
CA TYR A 47 -5.41 1.65 -12.85
C TYR A 47 -5.93 0.28 -13.26
N SER A 48 -6.83 -0.23 -12.43
CA SER A 48 -7.41 -1.55 -12.54
C SER A 48 -8.45 -1.60 -13.65
N LEU A 49 -8.03 -2.09 -14.81
CA LEU A 49 -8.86 -2.37 -15.97
C LEU A 49 -9.66 -3.63 -15.69
N ASN A 50 -10.92 -3.46 -15.27
CA ASN A 50 -11.69 -4.54 -14.64
C ASN A 50 -13.17 -4.61 -15.05
N ASP A 51 -13.55 -4.35 -16.31
CA ASP A 51 -14.94 -4.54 -16.78
C ASP A 51 -14.95 -4.64 -18.32
N SER A 52 -16.07 -4.35 -18.98
CA SER A 52 -16.09 -4.00 -20.40
C SER A 52 -15.46 -2.62 -20.63
N LEU A 53 -14.24 -2.62 -21.14
CA LEU A 53 -13.42 -1.42 -21.29
C LEU A 53 -13.92 -0.55 -22.46
N LYS A 54 -14.24 0.71 -22.15
CA LYS A 54 -14.70 1.72 -23.12
C LYS A 54 -13.63 2.81 -23.26
N PRO A 55 -13.06 3.03 -24.46
CA PRO A 55 -12.03 4.05 -24.68
C PRO A 55 -12.38 5.43 -24.13
N ASP A 56 -13.59 5.94 -24.34
CA ASP A 56 -13.95 7.30 -23.89
C ASP A 56 -14.05 7.42 -22.37
N LEU A 57 -14.47 6.35 -21.68
CA LEU A 57 -14.49 6.33 -20.22
C LEU A 57 -13.07 6.27 -19.66
N ILE A 58 -12.19 5.49 -20.28
CA ILE A 58 -10.75 5.45 -19.94
C ILE A 58 -10.16 6.85 -20.05
N ARG A 59 -10.41 7.55 -21.16
CA ARG A 59 -9.88 8.92 -21.35
C ARG A 59 -10.36 9.88 -20.27
N ARG A 60 -11.66 9.87 -19.97
CA ARG A 60 -12.26 10.67 -18.89
C ARG A 60 -11.62 10.38 -17.53
N GLN A 61 -11.44 9.10 -17.18
CA GLN A 61 -10.86 8.70 -15.90
C GLN A 61 -9.40 9.11 -15.78
N ILE A 62 -8.62 9.04 -16.87
CA ILE A 62 -7.23 9.52 -16.90
C ILE A 62 -7.14 11.03 -16.69
N ASP A 63 -8.07 11.81 -17.25
CA ASP A 63 -8.18 13.24 -16.94
C ASP A 63 -8.51 13.49 -15.47
N ASP A 64 -9.41 12.69 -14.88
CA ASP A 64 -9.73 12.77 -13.45
C ASP A 64 -8.51 12.42 -12.57
N PHE A 65 -7.65 11.49 -13.00
CA PHE A 65 -6.39 11.14 -12.32
C PHE A 65 -5.37 12.27 -12.37
N ALA A 66 -5.14 12.84 -13.55
CA ALA A 66 -4.23 13.97 -13.72
C ALA A 66 -4.68 15.19 -12.88
N GLN A 67 -5.99 15.49 -12.85
CA GLN A 67 -6.56 16.54 -12.00
C GLN A 67 -6.43 16.22 -10.51
N GLY A 68 -6.54 14.95 -10.14
CA GLY A 68 -6.31 14.43 -8.80
C GLY A 68 -4.86 14.49 -8.34
N GLY A 69 -3.92 14.93 -9.20
CA GLY A 69 -2.50 15.07 -8.87
C GLY A 69 -1.67 13.82 -9.14
N VAL A 70 -2.17 12.82 -9.85
CA VAL A 70 -1.43 11.60 -10.14
C VAL A 70 -0.30 11.87 -11.14
N GLY A 71 0.86 11.25 -10.95
CA GLY A 71 2.04 11.39 -11.82
C GLY A 71 2.07 10.43 -13.02
N GLY A 72 1.46 9.26 -12.88
CA GLY A 72 1.36 8.23 -13.91
C GLY A 72 0.39 7.12 -13.55
N ILE A 73 0.19 6.16 -14.45
CA ILE A 73 -0.65 4.97 -14.20
C ILE A 73 0.01 3.69 -14.73
N PHE A 74 -0.11 2.60 -13.97
CA PHE A 74 0.10 1.23 -14.44
C PHE A 74 -1.23 0.67 -14.95
N LEU A 75 -1.26 0.26 -16.22
CA LEU A 75 -2.44 -0.31 -16.87
C LEU A 75 -2.61 -1.78 -16.47
N HIS A 76 -3.26 -2.01 -15.33
CA HIS A 76 -3.33 -3.31 -14.65
C HIS A 76 -4.63 -4.05 -15.03
N ALA A 77 -4.52 -5.16 -15.77
CA ALA A 77 -5.64 -6.08 -15.99
C ALA A 77 -6.02 -6.79 -14.68
N ARG A 78 -7.26 -6.60 -14.19
CA ARG A 78 -7.62 -7.02 -12.83
C ARG A 78 -8.92 -7.82 -12.75
N GLY A 79 -9.14 -8.48 -11.61
CA GLY A 79 -10.35 -9.22 -11.31
C GLY A 79 -11.61 -8.42 -11.64
N GLY A 80 -12.49 -9.03 -12.45
CA GLY A 80 -13.69 -8.41 -13.00
C GLY A 80 -13.60 -8.07 -14.49
N LEU A 81 -12.44 -8.22 -15.13
CA LEU A 81 -12.26 -7.90 -16.54
C LEU A 81 -13.18 -8.74 -17.45
N LEU A 82 -14.04 -8.08 -18.24
CA LEU A 82 -14.94 -8.73 -19.20
C LEU A 82 -14.41 -8.66 -20.64
N THR A 83 -13.64 -7.61 -20.96
CA THR A 83 -12.88 -7.51 -22.22
C THR A 83 -11.82 -8.61 -22.29
N GLN A 84 -11.68 -9.27 -23.44
CA GLN A 84 -10.68 -10.32 -23.61
C GLN A 84 -9.26 -9.77 -23.54
N TYR A 85 -8.46 -10.29 -22.61
CA TYR A 85 -7.07 -9.86 -22.44
C TYR A 85 -6.25 -10.16 -23.70
N PHE A 86 -5.44 -9.19 -24.13
CA PHE A 86 -4.56 -9.28 -25.29
C PHE A 86 -5.24 -9.44 -26.67
N GLU A 87 -6.57 -9.34 -26.74
CA GLU A 87 -7.33 -9.28 -28.00
C GLU A 87 -7.53 -7.84 -28.51
N GLU A 88 -8.20 -7.66 -29.65
CA GLU A 88 -8.36 -6.35 -30.33
C GLU A 88 -8.98 -5.26 -29.43
N ASP A 89 -10.05 -5.56 -28.70
CA ASP A 89 -10.72 -4.61 -27.81
C ASP A 89 -9.83 -4.19 -26.63
N TRP A 90 -8.97 -5.10 -26.14
CA TRP A 90 -7.98 -4.79 -25.11
C TRP A 90 -6.97 -3.78 -25.63
N TRP A 91 -6.39 -4.02 -26.82
CA TRP A 91 -5.44 -3.09 -27.41
C TRP A 91 -6.05 -1.74 -27.75
N THR A 92 -7.31 -1.71 -28.18
CA THR A 92 -8.06 -0.46 -28.38
C THR A 92 -8.18 0.36 -27.10
N ALA A 93 -8.41 -0.31 -25.96
CA ALA A 93 -8.45 0.33 -24.65
C ALA A 93 -7.06 0.84 -24.19
N ILE A 94 -6.01 0.03 -24.38
CA ILE A 94 -4.63 0.41 -24.03
C ILE A 94 -4.14 1.59 -24.88
N ASP A 95 -4.42 1.60 -26.18
CA ASP A 95 -4.07 2.70 -27.09
C ASP A 95 -4.71 4.01 -26.65
N ALA A 96 -6.01 3.95 -26.30
CA ALA A 96 -6.74 5.10 -25.80
C ALA A 96 -6.17 5.61 -24.47
N ALA A 97 -5.75 4.70 -23.59
CA ALA A 97 -5.13 5.04 -22.31
C ALA A 97 -3.79 5.76 -22.51
N VAL A 98 -2.90 5.19 -23.32
CA VAL A 98 -1.56 5.75 -23.57
C VAL A 98 -1.66 7.12 -24.26
N ASP A 99 -2.50 7.24 -25.29
CA ASP A 99 -2.77 8.51 -25.97
C ASP A 99 -3.28 9.58 -24.99
N GLN A 100 -4.19 9.22 -24.08
CA GLN A 100 -4.68 10.16 -23.09
C GLN A 100 -3.64 10.53 -22.05
N CYS A 101 -2.83 9.59 -21.55
CA CYS A 101 -1.75 9.91 -20.61
C CYS A 101 -0.83 10.99 -21.16
N ILE A 102 -0.45 10.88 -22.45
CA ILE A 102 0.37 11.89 -23.15
C ILE A 102 -0.33 13.26 -23.16
N LYS A 103 -1.63 13.30 -23.48
CA LYS A 103 -2.43 14.54 -23.55
C LYS A 103 -2.63 15.19 -22.18
N SER A 104 -2.90 14.40 -21.15
CA SER A 104 -3.13 14.85 -19.78
C SER A 104 -1.83 15.14 -19.03
N GLY A 105 -0.67 14.78 -19.62
CA GLY A 105 0.64 15.08 -19.06
C GLY A 105 1.07 14.15 -17.93
N ILE A 106 0.54 12.92 -17.86
CA ILE A 106 0.95 11.88 -16.91
C ILE A 106 1.64 10.71 -17.64
N ASP A 107 2.37 9.88 -16.91
CA ASP A 107 3.19 8.83 -17.52
C ASP A 107 2.43 7.48 -17.63
N PRO A 108 2.36 6.86 -18.82
CA PRO A 108 1.84 5.51 -18.97
C PRO A 108 2.91 4.47 -18.63
N TRP A 109 2.52 3.48 -17.84
CA TRP A 109 3.30 2.28 -17.53
C TRP A 109 2.52 1.02 -17.87
N PHE A 110 3.24 -0.04 -18.23
CA PHE A 110 2.64 -1.33 -18.56
C PHE A 110 2.74 -2.28 -17.37
N TYR A 111 1.73 -3.13 -17.26
CA TYR A 111 1.67 -4.21 -16.29
C TYR A 111 1.64 -5.52 -17.09
N ASP A 112 2.48 -6.49 -16.71
CA ASP A 112 2.85 -7.61 -17.58
C ASP A 112 1.92 -8.82 -17.55
N GLU A 113 0.88 -8.79 -16.70
CA GLU A 113 0.03 -9.94 -16.42
C GLU A 113 -1.47 -9.59 -16.33
N TYR A 114 -2.33 -10.61 -16.41
CA TYR A 114 -3.72 -10.51 -15.95
C TYR A 114 -3.83 -11.03 -14.51
N LYS A 115 -4.19 -10.18 -13.56
CA LYS A 115 -4.00 -10.42 -12.12
C LYS A 115 -2.50 -10.60 -11.83
N TRP A 116 -2.17 -11.44 -10.85
CA TRP A 116 -0.80 -11.74 -10.41
C TRP A 116 -0.78 -13.18 -9.89
N PRO A 117 0.40 -13.83 -9.78
CA PRO A 117 1.75 -13.31 -9.99
C PRO A 117 2.17 -13.30 -11.47
N SER A 118 3.19 -12.51 -11.83
CA SER A 118 3.72 -12.40 -13.19
C SER A 118 4.35 -13.69 -13.70
N GLY A 119 4.06 -14.06 -14.96
CA GLY A 119 4.80 -15.08 -15.69
C GLY A 119 3.94 -16.12 -16.39
N TYR A 120 2.65 -16.21 -16.07
CA TYR A 120 1.76 -17.22 -16.63
C TYR A 120 0.95 -16.72 -17.84
N ALA A 121 0.89 -15.39 -18.04
CA ALA A 121 0.23 -14.67 -19.13
C ALA A 121 -1.22 -15.11 -19.36
N ALA A 122 -2.07 -14.92 -18.36
CA ALA A 122 -3.47 -15.35 -18.35
C ALA A 122 -3.68 -16.85 -18.67
N GLY A 123 -2.65 -17.68 -18.49
CA GLY A 123 -2.66 -19.12 -18.77
C GLY A 123 -1.95 -19.53 -20.06
N TYR A 124 -1.44 -18.59 -20.85
CA TYR A 124 -0.75 -18.87 -22.12
C TYR A 124 0.51 -19.72 -21.92
N VAL A 125 1.39 -19.34 -20.99
CA VAL A 125 2.68 -20.02 -20.75
C VAL A 125 2.49 -21.47 -20.29
N PRO A 126 1.71 -21.77 -19.22
CA PRO A 126 1.55 -23.16 -18.77
C PRO A 126 0.80 -24.05 -19.77
N ALA A 127 0.09 -23.47 -20.75
CA ALA A 127 -0.54 -24.18 -21.85
C ALA A 127 0.39 -24.55 -23.00
N LYS A 128 1.53 -23.87 -23.16
CA LYS A 128 2.47 -24.15 -24.26
C LYS A 128 3.24 -25.45 -24.09
N ASN A 129 3.67 -25.76 -22.87
CA ASN A 129 4.42 -26.97 -22.59
C ASN A 129 4.25 -27.38 -21.13
N LYS A 130 4.05 -28.68 -20.87
CA LYS A 130 3.99 -29.22 -19.49
C LYS A 130 5.26 -28.89 -18.71
N ALA A 131 6.41 -28.83 -19.36
CA ALA A 131 7.70 -28.47 -18.76
C ALA A 131 7.80 -27.00 -18.29
N TYR A 132 6.86 -26.14 -18.68
CA TYR A 132 6.82 -24.73 -18.25
C TYR A 132 5.96 -24.52 -17.00
N ARG A 133 5.24 -25.55 -16.56
CA ARG A 133 4.45 -25.50 -15.32
C ARG A 133 5.34 -25.69 -14.12
N GLY A 134 4.96 -25.11 -12.99
CA GLY A 134 5.74 -25.14 -11.75
C GLY A 134 6.10 -26.57 -11.35
N HIS A 135 7.36 -26.80 -11.01
CA HIS A 135 7.84 -28.06 -10.47
C HIS A 135 8.17 -27.92 -8.98
N TYR A 136 8.06 -29.02 -8.25
CA TYR A 136 8.49 -29.09 -6.86
C TYR A 136 8.89 -30.51 -6.47
N LEU A 137 9.70 -30.64 -5.43
CA LEU A 137 10.12 -31.92 -4.90
C LEU A 137 9.27 -32.26 -3.68
N ALA A 138 8.59 -33.40 -3.73
CA ALA A 138 7.85 -33.96 -2.61
C ALA A 138 8.58 -35.19 -2.04
N ARG A 139 8.68 -35.26 -0.71
CA ARG A 139 9.17 -36.46 0.00
C ARG A 139 7.98 -37.32 0.40
N ILE A 140 7.90 -38.53 -0.16
CA ILE A 140 6.78 -39.46 0.02
C ILE A 140 7.29 -40.74 0.69
N ALA A 141 6.69 -41.16 1.80
CA ALA A 141 7.10 -42.38 2.51
C ALA A 141 6.94 -43.62 1.62
N LYS A 142 7.87 -44.58 1.72
CA LYS A 142 7.74 -45.86 1.02
C LYS A 142 6.47 -46.58 1.44
N GLY A 143 5.80 -47.18 0.46
CA GLY A 143 4.50 -47.84 0.64
C GLY A 143 3.30 -46.90 0.49
N ASN A 144 3.51 -45.58 0.43
CA ASN A 144 2.46 -44.65 0.02
C ASN A 144 2.39 -44.55 -1.50
N ASP A 145 1.19 -44.29 -2.02
CA ASP A 145 0.97 -44.08 -3.45
C ASP A 145 1.72 -42.85 -3.95
N ILE A 146 2.37 -43.01 -5.10
CA ILE A 146 2.99 -41.92 -5.83
C ILE A 146 1.93 -41.35 -6.78
N PRO A 147 1.70 -40.03 -6.79
CA PRO A 147 0.77 -39.41 -7.74
C PRO A 147 1.12 -39.77 -9.19
N GLU A 148 0.09 -39.93 -10.04
CA GLU A 148 0.25 -40.38 -11.44
C GLU A 148 1.22 -39.50 -12.26
N ASP A 149 1.24 -38.19 -12.01
CA ASP A 149 2.11 -37.22 -12.66
C ASP A 149 3.46 -37.00 -11.95
N GLY A 150 3.74 -37.77 -10.89
CA GLY A 150 4.97 -37.69 -10.11
C GLY A 150 6.10 -38.53 -10.70
N VAL A 151 7.29 -37.95 -10.84
CA VAL A 151 8.49 -38.64 -11.33
C VAL A 151 9.43 -38.90 -10.15
N ILE A 152 9.71 -40.18 -9.84
CA ILE A 152 10.73 -40.52 -8.83
C ILE A 152 12.10 -40.08 -9.34
N ILE A 153 12.76 -39.20 -8.60
CA ILE A 153 14.09 -38.70 -8.91
C ILE A 153 15.16 -39.47 -8.14
N SER A 154 14.86 -39.87 -6.89
CA SER A 154 15.74 -40.65 -6.03
C SER A 154 14.92 -41.38 -4.96
N THR A 155 15.53 -42.36 -4.30
CA THR A 155 14.92 -43.14 -3.22
C THR A 155 15.99 -43.46 -2.18
N ASP A 156 15.65 -43.35 -0.89
CA ASP A 156 16.49 -43.83 0.22
C ASP A 156 15.83 -45.03 0.92
N GLU A 157 16.21 -45.36 2.16
CA GLU A 157 15.60 -46.47 2.90
C GLU A 157 14.11 -46.25 3.23
N CYS A 158 13.69 -45.01 3.47
CA CYS A 158 12.40 -44.63 4.05
C CYS A 158 11.47 -43.91 3.06
N TYR A 159 12.00 -43.21 2.06
CA TYR A 159 11.28 -42.26 1.23
C TYR A 159 11.59 -42.40 -0.26
N ASN A 160 10.59 -42.09 -1.08
CA ASN A 160 10.73 -41.72 -2.48
C ASN A 160 10.73 -40.19 -2.59
N TYR A 161 11.72 -39.65 -3.30
CA TYR A 161 11.81 -38.23 -3.63
C TYR A 161 11.25 -38.02 -5.03
N VAL A 162 10.11 -37.34 -5.11
CA VAL A 162 9.29 -37.28 -6.32
C VAL A 162 9.22 -35.85 -6.82
N CYS A 163 9.63 -35.62 -8.07
CA CYS A 163 9.38 -34.37 -8.78
C CYS A 163 7.93 -34.34 -9.24
N MET A 164 7.20 -33.35 -8.76
CA MET A 164 5.80 -33.11 -9.06
C MET A 164 5.68 -31.95 -10.03
N THR A 165 4.63 -31.97 -10.86
CA THR A 165 4.29 -30.87 -11.78
C THR A 165 2.98 -30.24 -11.34
N ALA A 166 2.90 -28.92 -11.33
CA ALA A 166 1.66 -28.18 -11.05
C ALA A 166 0.57 -28.54 -12.07
N VAL A 167 -0.64 -28.77 -11.57
CA VAL A 167 -1.81 -29.15 -12.38
C VAL A 167 -2.80 -28.00 -12.43
N TYR A 168 -3.58 -27.93 -13.52
CA TYR A 168 -4.63 -26.94 -13.67
C TYR A 168 -5.71 -27.07 -12.60
N GLY A 169 -6.44 -25.97 -12.40
CA GLY A 169 -7.58 -25.90 -11.49
C GLY A 169 -7.47 -24.81 -10.44
N ASN A 170 -6.37 -24.05 -10.40
CA ASN A 170 -6.21 -22.97 -9.43
C ASN A 170 -7.15 -21.79 -9.75
N PRO A 171 -8.17 -21.50 -8.92
CA PRO A 171 -9.13 -20.43 -9.20
C PRO A 171 -8.50 -19.04 -9.21
N TRP A 172 -7.42 -18.84 -8.43
CA TRP A 172 -6.66 -17.59 -8.40
C TRP A 172 -6.08 -17.29 -9.79
N LEU A 173 -5.51 -18.31 -10.43
CA LEU A 173 -4.90 -18.28 -11.76
C LEU A 173 -5.91 -18.62 -12.87
N ASN A 174 -7.17 -18.22 -12.69
CA ASN A 174 -8.25 -18.40 -13.67
C ASN A 174 -8.43 -19.88 -14.13
N GLY A 175 -8.26 -20.82 -13.21
CA GLY A 175 -8.34 -22.26 -13.47
C GLY A 175 -7.08 -22.89 -14.08
N THR A 176 -5.97 -22.15 -14.19
CA THR A 176 -4.68 -22.66 -14.67
C THR A 176 -3.76 -23.11 -13.53
N CYS A 177 -2.46 -22.86 -13.61
CA CYS A 177 -1.45 -23.19 -12.60
C CYS A 177 -0.22 -22.28 -12.70
N LYS A 178 0.62 -22.29 -11.66
CA LYS A 178 1.91 -21.58 -11.63
C LYS A 178 2.86 -22.13 -12.68
N ILE A 179 3.81 -21.27 -13.09
CA ILE A 179 4.90 -21.64 -14.00
C ILE A 179 6.18 -22.04 -13.25
N ASP A 180 7.12 -22.64 -13.96
CA ASP A 180 8.46 -22.95 -13.45
C ASP A 180 9.40 -21.75 -13.63
N TYR A 181 9.51 -20.93 -12.58
CA TYR A 181 10.41 -19.78 -12.54
C TYR A 181 11.91 -20.13 -12.57
N LEU A 182 12.28 -21.41 -12.47
CA LEU A 182 13.67 -21.87 -12.61
C LEU A 182 13.96 -22.40 -14.03
N ASN A 183 12.95 -22.47 -14.90
CA ASN A 183 13.08 -22.87 -16.29
C ASN A 183 13.24 -21.64 -17.21
N PRO A 184 14.41 -21.45 -17.85
CA PRO A 184 14.67 -20.30 -18.73
C PRO A 184 13.72 -20.23 -19.93
N GLU A 185 13.32 -21.35 -20.51
CA GLU A 185 12.44 -21.37 -21.67
C GLU A 185 10.99 -20.94 -21.32
N ALA A 186 10.55 -21.21 -20.10
CA ALA A 186 9.24 -20.74 -19.62
C ALA A 186 9.20 -19.20 -19.58
N ILE A 187 10.26 -18.58 -19.05
CA ILE A 187 10.36 -17.10 -18.99
C ILE A 187 10.60 -16.49 -20.36
N THR A 188 11.39 -17.11 -21.24
CA THR A 188 11.50 -16.66 -22.64
C THR A 188 10.13 -16.67 -23.33
N THR A 189 9.33 -17.72 -23.11
CA THR A 189 7.97 -17.83 -23.67
C THR A 189 7.05 -16.72 -23.14
N PHE A 190 7.19 -16.34 -21.86
CA PHE A 190 6.48 -15.21 -21.27
C PHE A 190 6.87 -13.89 -21.94
N ILE A 191 8.18 -13.59 -22.02
CA ILE A 191 8.72 -12.37 -22.64
C ILE A 191 8.26 -12.23 -24.09
N ASP A 192 8.34 -13.32 -24.87
CA ASP A 192 7.95 -13.33 -26.28
C ASP A 192 6.48 -13.00 -26.50
N HIS A 193 5.61 -13.35 -25.54
CA HIS A 193 4.18 -13.10 -25.63
C HIS A 193 3.80 -11.69 -25.12
N THR A 194 4.27 -11.31 -23.93
CA THR A 194 3.83 -10.09 -23.24
C THR A 194 4.78 -8.91 -23.49
N TYR A 195 6.01 -9.00 -22.99
CA TYR A 195 7.00 -7.91 -23.03
C TYR A 195 7.32 -7.43 -24.45
N LYS A 196 7.48 -8.38 -25.39
CA LYS A 196 7.72 -8.07 -26.80
C LYS A 196 6.60 -7.25 -27.41
N THR A 197 5.35 -7.62 -27.16
CA THR A 197 4.18 -6.91 -27.67
C THR A 197 4.12 -5.48 -27.13
N TYR A 198 4.35 -5.29 -25.83
CA TYR A 198 4.40 -3.95 -25.23
C TYR A 198 5.55 -3.11 -25.81
N ALA A 199 6.77 -3.67 -25.94
CA ALA A 199 7.92 -2.96 -26.48
C ALA A 199 7.73 -2.53 -27.94
N GLU A 200 7.19 -3.42 -28.79
CA GLU A 200 6.91 -3.13 -30.19
C GLU A 200 5.87 -2.03 -30.34
N ARG A 201 4.76 -2.08 -29.59
CA ARG A 201 3.75 -1.01 -29.60
C ARG A 201 4.31 0.29 -29.05
N ASN A 202 5.09 0.26 -27.97
CA ASN A 202 5.70 1.46 -27.40
C ASN A 202 6.59 2.18 -28.41
N LYS A 203 7.41 1.42 -29.15
CA LYS A 203 8.28 1.96 -30.20
C LYS A 203 7.50 2.45 -31.42
N ASN A 204 6.56 1.66 -31.92
CA ASN A 204 5.96 1.88 -33.24
C ASN A 204 4.70 2.75 -33.21
N LEU A 205 3.95 2.72 -32.12
CA LEU A 205 2.64 3.39 -31.98
C LEU A 205 2.67 4.53 -30.97
N TYR A 206 3.35 4.36 -29.84
CA TYR A 206 3.31 5.32 -28.72
C TYR A 206 4.47 6.31 -28.70
N ASN A 207 5.35 6.29 -29.71
CA ASN A 207 6.54 7.15 -29.78
C ASN A 207 7.40 7.10 -28.50
N SER A 208 7.56 5.91 -27.93
CA SER A 208 8.29 5.61 -26.70
C SER A 208 7.77 6.34 -25.45
N ALA A 209 6.47 6.65 -25.39
CA ALA A 209 5.86 7.30 -24.23
C ALA A 209 5.79 6.40 -22.98
N GLY A 210 5.65 5.07 -23.16
CA GLY A 210 5.62 4.10 -22.07
C GLY A 210 6.97 4.02 -21.36
N ARG A 211 6.96 4.18 -20.03
CA ARG A 211 8.19 4.28 -19.22
C ARG A 211 8.87 2.95 -18.95
N GLY A 212 8.07 1.91 -18.70
CA GLY A 212 8.56 0.65 -18.22
C GLY A 212 7.46 -0.37 -18.03
N ILE A 213 7.86 -1.54 -17.55
CA ILE A 213 6.99 -2.70 -17.31
C ILE A 213 7.13 -3.10 -15.84
N PHE A 214 5.98 -3.33 -15.20
CA PHE A 214 5.85 -3.82 -13.83
C PHE A 214 5.63 -5.34 -13.81
N PHE A 215 6.36 -6.05 -12.95
CA PHE A 215 6.08 -7.43 -12.57
C PHE A 215 5.62 -7.52 -11.10
N ASP A 216 4.76 -8.48 -10.77
CA ASP A 216 4.01 -8.56 -9.52
C ASP A 216 4.12 -9.95 -8.87
N GLU A 217 4.54 -9.99 -7.61
CA GLU A 217 4.62 -11.14 -6.69
C GLU A 217 5.12 -12.51 -7.25
N PRO A 218 6.14 -12.60 -8.15
CA PRO A 218 6.62 -13.90 -8.60
C PRO A 218 7.32 -14.63 -7.44
N ASP A 219 6.89 -15.87 -7.17
CA ASP A 219 7.44 -16.68 -6.09
C ASP A 219 7.64 -18.15 -6.49
N ILE A 220 8.76 -18.72 -6.05
CA ILE A 220 9.15 -20.10 -6.37
C ILE A 220 8.55 -21.14 -5.42
N ARG A 221 7.67 -20.76 -4.47
CA ARG A 221 7.14 -21.74 -3.52
C ARG A 221 6.25 -22.76 -4.23
N PRO A 222 6.28 -24.03 -3.80
CA PRO A 222 5.50 -25.10 -4.38
C PRO A 222 3.99 -24.83 -4.41
N GLU A 223 3.35 -25.04 -5.57
CA GLU A 223 1.89 -25.09 -5.69
C GLU A 223 1.40 -26.53 -5.51
N THR A 224 0.88 -26.86 -4.32
CA THR A 224 0.48 -28.25 -4.00
C THR A 224 -1.00 -28.53 -4.23
N ASN A 225 -1.82 -27.55 -4.62
CA ASN A 225 -3.28 -27.67 -4.78
C ASN A 225 -3.98 -28.31 -3.58
N GLY A 226 -3.52 -28.00 -2.37
CA GLY A 226 -4.07 -28.53 -1.12
C GLY A 226 -3.59 -29.95 -0.75
N ASN A 227 -2.76 -30.58 -1.59
CA ASN A 227 -2.14 -31.86 -1.25
C ASN A 227 -1.12 -31.67 -0.11
N ARG A 228 -1.29 -32.45 0.95
CA ARG A 228 -0.44 -32.39 2.16
C ARG A 228 0.59 -33.51 2.11
N TYR A 229 1.75 -33.25 1.52
CA TYR A 229 2.92 -34.12 1.64
C TYR A 229 3.76 -33.71 2.86
N ASN A 230 4.37 -34.67 3.57
CA ASN A 230 5.18 -34.44 4.78
C ASN A 230 6.60 -33.92 4.47
N GLY A 231 6.71 -33.01 3.50
CA GLY A 231 7.96 -32.39 3.05
C GLY A 231 7.86 -31.99 1.57
N VAL A 232 7.83 -30.68 1.31
CA VAL A 232 7.80 -30.11 -0.04
C VAL A 232 8.79 -28.96 -0.13
N ILE A 233 9.57 -28.92 -1.21
CA ILE A 233 10.55 -27.86 -1.47
C ILE A 233 10.55 -27.51 -2.97
N SER A 234 10.83 -26.24 -3.29
CA SER A 234 10.95 -25.73 -4.66
C SER A 234 12.00 -26.52 -5.42
N TYR A 235 11.71 -27.01 -6.62
CA TYR A 235 12.64 -27.82 -7.41
C TYR A 235 12.30 -27.69 -8.88
N SER A 236 13.29 -27.75 -9.76
CA SER A 236 13.08 -27.84 -11.21
C SER A 236 14.06 -28.84 -11.84
N PRO A 237 13.62 -29.69 -12.77
CA PRO A 237 14.55 -30.46 -13.59
C PRO A 237 15.59 -29.60 -14.30
N ALA A 238 15.24 -28.36 -14.66
CA ALA A 238 16.12 -27.44 -15.39
C ALA A 238 17.33 -26.95 -14.56
N PHE A 239 17.25 -26.95 -13.22
CA PHE A 239 18.38 -26.48 -12.37
C PHE A 239 19.40 -27.58 -12.06
N ARG A 240 19.05 -28.87 -12.18
CA ARG A 240 19.89 -30.00 -11.73
C ARG A 240 21.25 -30.04 -12.40
N GLU A 241 21.29 -29.88 -13.72
CA GLU A 241 22.55 -29.91 -14.48
C GLU A 241 23.46 -28.73 -14.09
N GLU A 242 22.88 -27.53 -13.93
CA GLU A 242 23.65 -26.36 -13.48
C GLU A 242 24.15 -26.53 -12.03
N PHE A 243 23.34 -27.13 -11.15
CA PHE A 243 23.75 -27.46 -9.79
C PHE A 243 24.98 -28.38 -9.80
N LYS A 244 24.91 -29.48 -10.55
CA LYS A 244 26.01 -30.46 -10.62
C LYS A 244 27.29 -29.85 -11.17
N LYS A 245 27.17 -29.02 -12.20
CA LYS A 245 28.28 -28.29 -12.79
C LYS A 245 28.93 -27.31 -11.79
N MET A 246 28.13 -26.57 -11.03
CA MET A 246 28.63 -25.52 -10.13
C MET A 246 29.11 -26.03 -8.77
N LYS A 247 28.47 -27.07 -8.23
CA LYS A 247 28.77 -27.61 -6.89
C LYS A 247 29.60 -28.90 -6.92
N GLY A 248 29.74 -29.53 -8.09
CA GLY A 248 30.61 -30.70 -8.29
C GLY A 248 30.01 -32.04 -7.86
N TYR A 249 28.73 -32.08 -7.49
CA TYR A 249 28.01 -33.31 -7.15
C TYR A 249 26.55 -33.24 -7.58
N ASP A 250 25.90 -34.40 -7.75
CA ASP A 250 24.49 -34.46 -8.09
C ASP A 250 23.61 -34.32 -6.85
N ILE A 251 22.72 -33.33 -6.82
CA ILE A 251 21.85 -33.09 -5.66
C ILE A 251 20.96 -34.31 -5.35
N THR A 252 20.67 -35.15 -6.36
CA THR A 252 19.85 -36.36 -6.18
C THR A 252 20.45 -37.38 -5.24
N ASP A 253 21.77 -37.34 -5.05
CA ASP A 253 22.49 -38.24 -4.15
C ASP A 253 22.37 -37.81 -2.68
N LYS A 254 21.86 -36.60 -2.43
CA LYS A 254 21.83 -35.94 -1.11
C LYS A 254 20.47 -35.33 -0.75
N LEU A 255 19.36 -35.72 -1.41
CA LEU A 255 18.05 -35.10 -1.19
C LEU A 255 17.55 -35.18 0.25
N ALA A 256 17.91 -36.24 0.97
CA ALA A 256 17.51 -36.43 2.37
C ALA A 256 18.02 -35.28 3.28
N CYS A 257 19.18 -34.70 2.97
CA CYS A 257 19.74 -33.54 3.69
C CYS A 257 18.88 -32.27 3.59
N LEU A 258 18.03 -32.15 2.55
CA LEU A 258 17.12 -31.00 2.40
C LEU A 258 15.96 -31.05 3.38
N PHE A 259 15.63 -32.24 3.91
CA PHE A 259 14.50 -32.45 4.80
C PHE A 259 14.92 -32.84 6.23
N GLU A 260 16.09 -33.45 6.38
CA GLU A 260 16.56 -34.02 7.65
C GLU A 260 17.92 -33.45 8.05
N GLU A 261 18.17 -33.41 9.35
CA GLU A 261 19.44 -32.97 9.93
C GLU A 261 20.41 -34.16 10.04
N GLN A 262 20.90 -34.66 8.90
CA GLN A 262 21.81 -35.81 8.80
C GLN A 262 22.99 -35.53 7.87
N GLU A 263 24.06 -36.31 7.98
CA GLU A 263 25.29 -36.11 7.20
C GLU A 263 25.76 -34.64 7.26
N ASP A 264 26.23 -34.09 6.13
CA ASP A 264 26.63 -32.70 5.97
C ASP A 264 25.44 -31.79 5.56
N TYR A 265 24.26 -31.98 6.17
CA TYR A 265 23.04 -31.30 5.73
C TYR A 265 23.18 -29.78 5.61
N ARG A 266 23.95 -29.14 6.49
CA ARG A 266 24.18 -27.69 6.44
C ARG A 266 24.90 -27.28 5.16
N LYS A 267 25.94 -28.01 4.75
CA LYS A 267 26.64 -27.73 3.50
C LYS A 267 25.74 -27.97 2.30
N VAL A 268 24.99 -29.07 2.29
CA VAL A 268 24.07 -29.40 1.20
C VAL A 268 22.97 -28.34 1.08
N ARG A 269 22.38 -27.89 2.19
CA ARG A 269 21.36 -26.83 2.18
C ARG A 269 21.92 -25.47 1.76
N LEU A 270 23.13 -25.11 2.21
CA LEU A 270 23.81 -23.91 1.77
C LEU A 270 23.98 -23.92 0.24
N ASP A 271 24.54 -25.00 -0.29
CA ASP A 271 24.76 -25.15 -1.73
C ASP A 271 23.45 -25.10 -2.52
N TYR A 272 22.42 -25.78 -2.01
CA TYR A 272 21.10 -25.82 -2.62
C TYR A 272 20.47 -24.43 -2.74
N TRP A 273 20.34 -23.71 -1.65
CA TRP A 273 19.66 -22.42 -1.65
C TRP A 273 20.46 -21.32 -2.35
N GLN A 274 21.80 -21.34 -2.29
CA GLN A 274 22.64 -20.48 -3.12
C GLN A 274 22.37 -20.69 -4.62
N MET A 275 22.26 -21.96 -5.06
CA MET A 275 21.98 -22.30 -6.45
C MET A 275 20.53 -21.99 -6.87
N ILE A 276 19.55 -22.20 -5.99
CA ILE A 276 18.15 -21.80 -6.24
C ILE A 276 18.06 -20.30 -6.48
N GLY A 277 18.64 -19.48 -5.59
CA GLY A 277 18.66 -18.02 -5.75
C GLY A 277 19.37 -17.59 -7.04
N ALA A 278 20.49 -18.24 -7.40
CA ALA A 278 21.23 -17.97 -8.63
C ALA A 278 20.45 -18.30 -9.90
N GLN A 279 19.82 -19.48 -9.92
CA GLN A 279 19.04 -19.92 -11.06
C GLN A 279 17.81 -19.04 -11.24
N TYR A 280 17.14 -18.66 -10.15
CA TYR A 280 15.97 -17.78 -10.21
C TYR A 280 16.33 -16.38 -10.74
N GLU A 281 17.41 -15.78 -10.23
CA GLU A 281 17.92 -14.49 -10.70
C GLU A 281 18.20 -14.51 -12.20
N LYS A 282 18.97 -15.51 -12.64
CA LYS A 282 19.34 -15.69 -14.05
C LYS A 282 18.11 -15.88 -14.94
N THR A 283 17.15 -16.66 -14.47
CA THR A 283 16.02 -17.12 -15.28
C THR A 283 14.92 -16.09 -15.38
N PHE A 284 14.55 -15.45 -14.27
CA PHE A 284 13.44 -14.52 -14.23
C PHE A 284 13.91 -13.08 -14.42
N VAL A 285 14.27 -12.39 -13.33
CA VAL A 285 14.54 -10.95 -13.35
C VAL A 285 15.72 -10.58 -14.25
N GLY A 286 16.72 -11.44 -14.37
CA GLY A 286 17.85 -11.24 -15.29
C GLY A 286 17.45 -11.23 -16.77
N GLN A 287 16.52 -12.12 -17.18
CA GLN A 287 15.98 -12.13 -18.54
C GLN A 287 15.11 -10.89 -18.79
N LEU A 288 14.22 -10.56 -17.83
CA LEU A 288 13.38 -9.37 -17.92
C LEU A 288 14.21 -8.09 -18.03
N ALA A 289 15.22 -7.93 -17.17
CA ALA A 289 16.09 -6.76 -17.14
C ALA A 289 16.87 -6.61 -18.44
N THR A 290 17.42 -7.72 -18.95
CA THR A 290 18.12 -7.74 -20.24
C THR A 290 17.19 -7.31 -21.38
N PHE A 291 15.96 -7.82 -21.41
CA PHE A 291 14.97 -7.47 -22.42
C PHE A 291 14.56 -5.99 -22.34
N CYS A 292 14.19 -5.51 -21.15
CA CYS A 292 13.76 -4.13 -20.92
C CYS A 292 14.84 -3.13 -21.31
N LYS A 293 16.08 -3.36 -20.86
CA LYS A 293 17.24 -2.54 -21.23
C LYS A 293 17.48 -2.49 -22.73
N ALA A 294 17.36 -3.61 -23.44
CA ALA A 294 17.52 -3.67 -24.90
C ALA A 294 16.43 -2.89 -25.66
N ASN A 295 15.29 -2.63 -25.02
CA ASN A 295 14.14 -1.95 -25.60
C ASN A 295 13.88 -0.54 -25.03
N ASN A 296 14.82 0.02 -24.25
CA ASN A 296 14.70 1.32 -23.57
C ASN A 296 13.43 1.43 -22.70
N LEU A 297 13.10 0.34 -22.00
CA LEU A 297 12.04 0.29 -20.99
C LEU A 297 12.69 0.09 -19.62
N MET A 298 12.14 0.74 -18.60
CA MET A 298 12.51 0.45 -17.22
C MET A 298 11.86 -0.86 -16.75
N LEU A 299 12.60 -1.69 -16.03
CA LEU A 299 12.04 -2.79 -15.24
C LEU A 299 11.86 -2.35 -13.78
N THR A 300 10.68 -2.62 -13.23
CA THR A 300 10.36 -2.44 -11.81
C THR A 300 9.33 -3.51 -11.41
N GLY A 301 9.19 -3.77 -10.12
CA GLY A 301 8.25 -4.73 -9.58
C GLY A 301 8.61 -5.04 -8.14
N HIS A 302 8.02 -6.09 -7.59
CA HIS A 302 8.44 -6.63 -6.30
C HIS A 302 8.22 -8.14 -6.27
N PHE A 303 8.89 -8.80 -5.34
CA PHE A 303 8.79 -10.24 -5.14
C PHE A 303 7.80 -10.57 -4.01
N PHE A 304 7.58 -11.85 -3.77
CA PHE A 304 6.81 -12.30 -2.60
C PHE A 304 7.39 -13.60 -2.03
N PRO A 305 7.50 -13.79 -0.70
CA PRO A 305 7.38 -12.81 0.38
C PRO A 305 8.73 -12.20 0.79
N GLU A 306 8.80 -10.88 0.95
CA GLU A 306 10.05 -10.09 1.04
C GLU A 306 10.48 -9.77 2.49
N GLU A 307 9.52 -9.79 3.43
CA GLU A 307 9.64 -9.13 4.73
C GLU A 307 10.51 -9.90 5.72
N ASN A 308 10.57 -11.22 5.61
CA ASN A 308 11.35 -12.07 6.52
C ASN A 308 12.31 -13.03 5.80
N LEU A 309 13.31 -13.51 6.54
CA LEU A 309 14.39 -14.33 5.96
C LEU A 309 13.90 -15.69 5.44
N SER A 310 12.94 -16.31 6.13
CA SER A 310 12.38 -17.61 5.71
C SER A 310 11.54 -17.48 4.43
N GLY A 311 10.78 -16.40 4.32
CA GLY A 311 10.06 -16.00 3.11
C GLY A 311 11.03 -15.77 1.96
N ASN A 312 12.07 -14.98 2.18
CA ASN A 312 13.13 -14.75 1.20
C ASN A 312 13.77 -16.06 0.74
N LYS A 313 14.18 -16.94 1.65
CA LYS A 313 14.74 -18.25 1.31
C LYS A 313 13.82 -19.07 0.41
N THR A 314 12.55 -19.21 0.80
CA THR A 314 11.63 -20.17 0.19
C THR A 314 10.88 -19.63 -1.04
N GLY A 315 10.65 -18.32 -1.14
CA GLY A 315 9.95 -17.67 -2.25
C GLY A 315 10.87 -16.95 -3.24
N ILE A 316 12.03 -16.46 -2.80
CA ILE A 316 12.85 -15.50 -3.55
C ILE A 316 14.30 -15.99 -3.73
N GLY A 317 14.76 -16.95 -2.92
CA GLY A 317 16.18 -17.28 -2.75
C GLY A 317 16.90 -16.22 -1.92
N SER A 318 17.18 -15.05 -2.50
CA SER A 318 17.78 -13.88 -1.82
C SER A 318 17.24 -12.58 -2.43
N LEU A 319 16.58 -11.75 -1.62
CA LEU A 319 15.94 -10.51 -2.08
C LEU A 319 16.91 -9.51 -2.71
N MET A 320 17.98 -9.14 -1.98
CA MET A 320 18.97 -8.16 -2.47
C MET A 320 19.62 -8.61 -3.78
N ARG A 321 19.83 -9.93 -3.94
CA ARG A 321 20.32 -10.53 -5.18
C ARG A 321 19.34 -10.36 -6.33
N GLN A 322 18.04 -10.49 -6.12
CA GLN A 322 17.06 -10.32 -7.19
C GLN A 322 16.97 -8.85 -7.63
N VAL A 323 16.68 -7.96 -6.68
CA VAL A 323 16.30 -6.56 -6.96
C VAL A 323 17.46 -5.72 -7.51
N ARG A 324 18.71 -6.20 -7.44
CA ARG A 324 19.85 -5.54 -8.10
C ARG A 324 19.74 -5.53 -9.63
N ASN A 325 18.88 -6.35 -10.22
CA ASN A 325 18.67 -6.39 -11.68
C ASN A 325 17.61 -5.39 -12.18
N GLU A 326 16.78 -4.83 -11.28
CA GLU A 326 15.74 -3.86 -11.66
C GLU A 326 16.31 -2.45 -11.92
N ASP A 327 15.73 -1.67 -12.83
CA ASP A 327 16.12 -0.25 -12.98
C ASP A 327 15.62 0.58 -11.78
N MET A 328 14.47 0.19 -11.23
CA MET A 328 13.84 0.78 -10.06
C MET A 328 13.40 -0.34 -9.11
N PRO A 329 14.27 -0.77 -8.17
CA PRO A 329 13.97 -1.79 -7.18
C PRO A 329 12.69 -1.48 -6.40
N GLY A 330 11.80 -2.46 -6.22
CA GLY A 330 10.52 -2.26 -5.52
C GLY A 330 10.17 -3.28 -4.44
N MET A 331 9.18 -2.90 -3.61
CA MET A 331 8.54 -3.72 -2.55
C MET A 331 7.01 -3.54 -2.58
N ASP A 332 6.30 -4.40 -1.86
CA ASP A 332 4.94 -4.12 -1.38
C ASP A 332 4.87 -3.75 0.11
N HIS A 333 3.90 -2.91 0.46
CA HIS A 333 3.56 -2.59 1.85
C HIS A 333 2.08 -2.25 2.02
N LEU A 334 1.29 -3.26 2.41
CA LEU A 334 -0.17 -3.19 2.48
C LEU A 334 -0.68 -3.01 3.92
N GLU A 335 -1.99 -2.76 4.05
CA GLU A 335 -2.72 -2.48 5.29
C GLU A 335 -2.39 -1.12 5.95
N LEU A 336 -3.11 -0.78 7.02
CA LEU A 336 -2.79 0.38 7.87
C LEU A 336 -1.68 0.03 8.85
N GLN A 337 -0.43 -0.02 8.38
CA GLN A 337 0.74 -0.36 9.20
C GLN A 337 2.05 0.25 8.70
N ILE A 338 3.09 0.18 9.53
CA ILE A 338 4.50 0.46 9.20
C ILE A 338 5.46 -0.58 9.81
N ASP A 339 4.92 -1.60 10.48
CA ASP A 339 5.70 -2.58 11.22
C ASP A 339 6.02 -3.81 10.34
N GLY A 340 7.11 -4.52 10.66
CA GLY A 340 7.43 -5.82 10.07
C GLY A 340 8.07 -5.80 8.68
N SER A 341 8.18 -4.64 8.02
CA SER A 341 8.71 -4.52 6.65
C SER A 341 10.08 -3.82 6.55
N LEU A 342 10.76 -3.59 7.68
CA LEU A 342 12.06 -2.90 7.69
C LEU A 342 13.11 -3.62 6.84
N ASN A 343 13.10 -4.97 6.83
CA ASN A 343 14.00 -5.77 5.99
C ASN A 343 13.83 -5.47 4.49
N ALA A 344 12.59 -5.40 4.00
CA ALA A 344 12.31 -5.16 2.59
C ALA A 344 12.75 -3.74 2.18
N ALA A 345 12.30 -2.72 2.92
CA ALA A 345 12.64 -1.32 2.67
C ALA A 345 14.16 -1.07 2.75
N LYS A 346 14.84 -1.66 3.74
CA LYS A 346 16.31 -1.56 3.88
C LYS A 346 17.04 -2.34 2.79
N SER A 347 16.54 -3.49 2.35
CA SER A 347 17.16 -4.25 1.24
C SER A 347 17.15 -3.46 -0.05
N ILE A 348 16.00 -2.89 -0.39
CA ILE A 348 15.79 -2.09 -1.60
C ILE A 348 16.63 -0.81 -1.59
N SER A 349 16.59 -0.07 -0.49
CA SER A 349 17.39 1.16 -0.36
C SER A 349 18.89 0.87 -0.41
N SER A 350 19.36 -0.19 0.25
CA SER A 350 20.78 -0.55 0.29
C SER A 350 21.31 -0.98 -1.07
N VAL A 351 20.60 -1.87 -1.78
CA VAL A 351 20.95 -2.24 -3.16
C VAL A 351 20.95 -1.01 -4.05
N SER A 352 19.96 -0.14 -3.91
CA SER A 352 19.89 1.08 -4.71
C SER A 352 21.04 2.04 -4.42
N ASN A 353 21.44 2.21 -3.15
CA ASN A 353 22.59 3.02 -2.78
C ASN A 353 23.89 2.43 -3.36
N GLN A 354 24.14 1.13 -3.17
CA GLN A 354 25.35 0.43 -3.62
C GLN A 354 25.51 0.43 -5.15
N TYR A 355 24.41 0.32 -5.90
CA TYR A 355 24.42 0.30 -7.37
C TYR A 355 24.14 1.68 -8.01
N GLY A 356 23.98 2.74 -7.21
CA GLY A 356 23.73 4.10 -7.72
C GLY A 356 22.36 4.29 -8.37
N LYS A 357 21.33 3.55 -7.93
CA LYS A 357 19.96 3.66 -8.41
C LYS A 357 19.20 4.74 -7.64
N GLU A 358 18.68 5.70 -8.40
CA GLU A 358 18.03 6.91 -7.87
C GLU A 358 16.62 6.63 -7.34
N ARG A 359 15.83 5.82 -8.06
CA ARG A 359 14.42 5.57 -7.75
C ARG A 359 14.23 4.21 -7.10
N ARG A 360 13.39 4.16 -6.06
CA ARG A 360 12.96 2.94 -5.38
C ARG A 360 11.46 2.97 -5.18
N MET A 361 10.81 1.88 -5.56
CA MET A 361 9.37 1.80 -5.67
C MET A 361 8.74 1.10 -4.47
N SER A 362 7.52 1.48 -4.11
CA SER A 362 6.67 0.66 -3.25
C SER A 362 5.22 0.67 -3.73
N GLU A 363 4.64 -0.51 -3.88
CA GLU A 363 3.19 -0.70 -3.88
C GLU A 363 2.67 -0.49 -2.45
N LEU A 364 1.64 0.34 -2.30
CA LEU A 364 1.12 0.70 -0.97
C LEU A 364 -0.36 1.08 -0.98
N PHE A 365 -0.94 1.14 0.23
CA PHE A 365 -2.34 1.48 0.55
C PHE A 365 -3.41 0.41 0.27
N GLY A 366 -3.08 -0.63 -0.49
CA GLY A 366 -4.01 -1.75 -0.63
C GLY A 366 -4.37 -2.33 0.73
N VAL A 367 -5.60 -2.84 0.84
CA VAL A 367 -6.08 -3.51 2.06
C VAL A 367 -6.28 -2.56 3.25
N SER A 368 -6.03 -1.26 3.14
CA SER A 368 -6.23 -0.29 4.25
C SER A 368 -7.71 0.05 4.54
N GLY A 369 -8.64 -0.40 3.69
CA GLY A 369 -10.07 -0.17 3.84
C GLY A 369 -10.53 1.21 3.34
N GLN A 370 -11.84 1.34 3.09
CA GLN A 370 -12.42 2.57 2.53
C GLN A 370 -12.33 3.79 3.47
N ASN A 371 -11.97 3.61 4.75
CA ASN A 371 -11.87 4.70 5.73
C ASN A 371 -10.47 5.33 5.84
N MET A 372 -9.55 4.97 4.94
CA MET A 372 -8.20 5.49 4.95
C MET A 372 -8.20 7.02 4.78
N SER A 373 -7.54 7.72 5.71
CA SER A 373 -7.43 9.18 5.72
C SER A 373 -6.15 9.67 5.04
N PHE A 374 -6.05 10.99 4.77
CA PHE A 374 -4.81 11.56 4.25
C PHE A 374 -3.69 11.50 5.29
N GLU A 375 -4.01 11.58 6.58
CA GLU A 375 -3.03 11.36 7.66
C GLU A 375 -2.48 9.93 7.66
N ASP A 376 -3.31 8.92 7.36
CA ASP A 376 -2.86 7.54 7.18
C ASP A 376 -1.88 7.41 6.00
N ARG A 377 -2.19 8.08 4.88
CA ARG A 377 -1.30 8.16 3.71
C ARG A 377 0.03 8.80 4.04
N LYS A 378 0.00 9.95 4.73
CA LYS A 378 1.21 10.64 5.20
C LYS A 378 2.05 9.72 6.07
N TRP A 379 1.44 9.09 7.07
CA TRP A 379 2.14 8.24 8.03
C TRP A 379 2.94 7.13 7.35
N ILE A 380 2.30 6.39 6.45
CA ILE A 380 2.92 5.30 5.69
C ILE A 380 3.99 5.87 4.74
N ALA A 381 3.69 6.93 3.99
CA ALA A 381 4.64 7.57 3.07
C ALA A 381 5.90 8.09 3.79
N ASN A 382 5.74 8.65 4.99
CA ASN A 382 6.85 9.16 5.80
C ASN A 382 7.83 8.05 6.19
N TRP A 383 7.30 6.89 6.63
CA TRP A 383 8.10 5.71 6.95
C TRP A 383 8.88 5.23 5.73
N HIS A 384 8.24 5.19 4.56
CA HIS A 384 8.89 4.81 3.32
C HIS A 384 10.03 5.77 2.94
N VAL A 385 9.78 7.09 2.97
CA VAL A 385 10.78 8.09 2.54
C VAL A 385 11.98 8.14 3.49
N VAL A 386 11.78 8.06 4.80
CA VAL A 386 12.92 8.08 5.75
C VAL A 386 13.79 6.82 5.60
N LEU A 387 13.23 5.71 5.13
CA LEU A 387 13.97 4.48 4.78
C LEU A 387 14.57 4.51 3.36
N GLY A 388 14.29 5.56 2.60
CA GLY A 388 14.88 5.83 1.29
C GLY A 388 14.01 5.46 0.10
N ILE A 389 12.78 4.97 0.29
CA ILE A 389 11.81 4.69 -0.78
C ILE A 389 11.22 6.02 -1.29
N ASN A 390 11.16 6.21 -2.61
CA ASN A 390 10.87 7.52 -3.19
C ASN A 390 10.05 7.51 -4.49
N PHE A 391 9.43 6.38 -4.83
CA PHE A 391 8.46 6.24 -5.91
C PHE A 391 7.27 5.42 -5.36
N PHE A 392 6.09 5.99 -5.33
CA PHE A 392 4.90 5.32 -4.78
C PHE A 392 3.98 4.81 -5.89
N VAL A 393 3.48 3.60 -5.72
CA VAL A 393 2.46 2.98 -6.55
C VAL A 393 1.24 2.74 -5.67
N GLU A 394 0.20 3.57 -5.84
CA GLU A 394 -0.97 3.46 -4.99
C GLU A 394 -1.92 2.39 -5.51
N HIS A 395 -2.26 1.49 -4.60
CA HIS A 395 -3.23 0.44 -4.79
C HIS A 395 -4.58 0.89 -4.16
N LEU A 396 -5.63 1.19 -4.92
CA LEU A 396 -5.76 1.13 -6.39
C LEU A 396 -6.84 2.10 -6.89
N ALA A 397 -6.89 2.35 -8.20
CA ALA A 397 -8.01 3.00 -8.89
C ALA A 397 -8.81 1.98 -9.71
N LEU A 398 -10.11 1.86 -9.45
CA LEU A 398 -10.99 0.92 -10.16
C LEU A 398 -11.58 1.57 -11.41
N TYR A 399 -11.49 0.91 -12.57
CA TYR A 399 -12.26 1.30 -13.76
C TYR A 399 -13.78 1.25 -13.46
N SER A 400 -14.21 0.18 -12.79
CA SER A 400 -15.59 -0.07 -12.38
C SER A 400 -15.66 -0.63 -10.95
N MET A 401 -16.65 -0.20 -10.19
CA MET A 401 -17.02 -0.79 -8.89
C MET A 401 -18.05 -1.93 -9.02
N LYS A 402 -18.47 -2.29 -10.23
CA LYS A 402 -19.48 -3.32 -10.47
C LYS A 402 -19.16 -4.66 -9.79
N GLY A 403 -20.15 -5.34 -9.24
CA GLY A 403 -20.01 -6.70 -8.74
C GLY A 403 -18.95 -6.83 -7.65
N GLU A 404 -18.07 -7.83 -7.78
CA GLU A 404 -17.00 -8.09 -6.80
C GLU A 404 -15.94 -6.98 -6.71
N ARG A 405 -15.86 -6.11 -7.71
CA ARG A 405 -14.78 -5.12 -7.89
C ARG A 405 -14.76 -4.07 -6.78
N LYS A 406 -15.91 -3.63 -6.25
CA LYS A 406 -15.95 -2.67 -5.12
C LYS A 406 -15.38 -3.20 -3.80
N ARG A 407 -15.19 -4.52 -3.70
CA ARG A 407 -14.61 -5.20 -2.53
C ARG A 407 -13.14 -5.57 -2.72
N ASP A 408 -12.59 -5.31 -3.90
CA ASP A 408 -11.22 -5.62 -4.29
C ASP A 408 -10.22 -4.77 -3.48
N PHE A 409 -9.75 -5.35 -2.37
CA PHE A 409 -8.67 -4.84 -1.51
C PHE A 409 -8.70 -3.30 -1.31
N PRO A 410 -9.80 -2.74 -0.79
CA PRO A 410 -10.02 -1.28 -0.67
C PRO A 410 -8.91 -0.59 0.15
N PRO A 411 -8.71 0.74 -0.03
CA PRO A 411 -9.60 1.72 -0.65
C PRO A 411 -9.50 1.81 -2.17
N ALA A 412 -10.56 2.36 -2.78
CA ALA A 412 -10.50 2.86 -4.15
C ALA A 412 -10.03 4.32 -4.14
N LEU A 413 -8.94 4.64 -4.86
CA LEU A 413 -8.30 5.96 -4.95
C LEU A 413 -8.62 6.58 -6.32
N SER A 414 -9.87 7.06 -6.49
CA SER A 414 -10.39 7.53 -7.78
C SER A 414 -11.63 8.41 -7.60
N TYR A 415 -12.21 8.90 -8.70
CA TYR A 415 -13.38 9.79 -8.71
C TYR A 415 -14.60 9.29 -7.92
N GLN A 416 -14.66 7.98 -7.65
CA GLN A 416 -15.67 7.36 -6.81
C GLN A 416 -15.61 7.84 -5.33
N GLN A 417 -14.46 8.30 -4.83
CA GLN A 417 -14.34 8.83 -3.47
C GLN A 417 -14.95 10.25 -3.37
N PRO A 418 -15.72 10.55 -2.31
CA PRO A 418 -16.30 11.88 -2.10
C PRO A 418 -15.25 13.01 -2.05
N TRP A 419 -14.07 12.72 -1.53
CA TRP A 419 -12.98 13.67 -1.33
C TRP A 419 -12.03 13.79 -2.54
N TRP A 420 -12.24 13.04 -3.64
CA TRP A 420 -11.29 12.93 -4.76
C TRP A 420 -10.84 14.28 -5.35
N LYS A 421 -11.74 15.27 -5.41
CA LYS A 421 -11.44 16.63 -5.90
C LYS A 421 -10.32 17.33 -5.11
N LYS A 422 -9.96 16.80 -3.95
CA LYS A 422 -8.89 17.31 -3.06
C LYS A 422 -7.69 16.38 -2.99
N ASN A 423 -7.67 15.25 -3.73
CA ASN A 423 -6.58 14.28 -3.74
C ASN A 423 -5.21 14.91 -4.03
N LYS A 424 -5.17 15.96 -4.87
CA LYS A 424 -3.92 16.65 -5.21
C LYS A 424 -3.15 17.16 -3.98
N GLN A 425 -3.83 17.48 -2.87
CA GLN A 425 -3.17 17.94 -1.65
C GLN A 425 -2.20 16.89 -1.09
N ILE A 426 -2.63 15.62 -1.03
CA ILE A 426 -1.79 14.53 -0.54
C ILE A 426 -0.79 14.06 -1.61
N GLU A 427 -1.13 14.12 -2.90
CA GLU A 427 -0.15 13.86 -3.96
C GLU A 427 1.00 14.87 -3.98
N ASP A 428 0.70 16.14 -3.74
CA ASP A 428 1.74 17.17 -3.66
C ASP A 428 2.60 16.98 -2.39
N TYR A 429 2.01 16.57 -1.27
CA TYR A 429 2.76 16.22 -0.06
C TYR A 429 3.75 15.09 -0.33
N MET A 430 3.26 13.95 -0.84
CA MET A 430 4.11 12.79 -1.14
C MET A 430 5.13 13.13 -2.23
N GLY A 431 4.73 13.90 -3.25
CA GLY A 431 5.62 14.35 -4.32
C GLY A 431 6.78 15.20 -3.80
N ARG A 432 6.57 16.06 -2.81
CA ARG A 432 7.66 16.82 -2.17
C ARG A 432 8.67 15.90 -1.49
N LEU A 433 8.19 14.89 -0.77
CA LEU A 433 9.04 13.92 -0.09
C LEU A 433 9.85 13.09 -1.10
N CYS A 434 9.18 12.56 -2.12
CA CYS A 434 9.79 11.80 -3.20
C CYS A 434 10.81 12.65 -3.99
N TYR A 435 10.52 13.93 -4.24
CA TYR A 435 11.47 14.83 -4.89
C TYR A 435 12.75 14.97 -4.05
N VAL A 436 12.64 15.43 -2.80
CA VAL A 436 13.84 15.78 -2.01
C VAL A 436 14.68 14.55 -1.68
N SER A 437 14.05 13.38 -1.52
CA SER A 437 14.75 12.11 -1.30
C SER A 437 15.55 11.59 -2.50
N THR A 438 15.39 12.16 -3.70
CA THR A 438 16.27 11.88 -4.85
C THR A 438 17.56 12.72 -4.86
N LEU A 439 17.65 13.78 -4.04
CA LEU A 439 18.78 14.70 -4.06
C LEU A 439 19.96 14.19 -3.23
N GLY A 440 21.19 14.46 -3.68
CA GLY A 440 22.39 14.08 -2.94
C GLY A 440 22.60 12.56 -2.77
N LYS A 441 23.64 12.21 -2.01
CA LYS A 441 23.96 10.83 -1.62
C LYS A 441 23.54 10.55 -0.18
N PHE A 442 23.04 9.35 0.10
CA PHE A 442 22.78 8.89 1.46
C PHE A 442 24.11 8.75 2.23
N ASP A 443 24.16 9.17 3.50
CA ASP A 443 25.39 9.24 4.30
C ASP A 443 25.54 8.05 5.28
N ALA A 444 25.39 6.83 4.78
CA ALA A 444 25.60 5.63 5.60
C ALA A 444 27.09 5.27 5.73
N SER A 445 27.63 5.43 6.93
CA SER A 445 28.98 4.95 7.29
C SER A 445 29.00 3.53 7.86
N THR A 446 27.83 2.94 8.10
CA THR A 446 27.65 1.62 8.73
C THR A 446 27.01 0.62 7.77
N LEU A 447 27.55 -0.61 7.73
CA LEU A 447 26.97 -1.75 7.02
C LEU A 447 26.49 -2.80 8.03
N LEU A 448 25.24 -3.27 7.92
CA LEU A 448 24.71 -4.41 8.69
C LEU A 448 24.61 -5.64 7.78
N LEU A 449 25.24 -6.76 8.12
CA LEU A 449 25.14 -7.99 7.32
C LEU A 449 23.75 -8.64 7.41
N VAL A 450 23.24 -9.14 6.27
CA VAL A 450 21.97 -9.86 6.19
C VAL A 450 22.20 -11.36 6.46
N PRO A 451 21.51 -11.99 7.43
CA PRO A 451 21.72 -13.40 7.80
C PRO A 451 21.11 -14.43 6.83
N ILE A 452 21.00 -14.15 5.53
CA ILE A 452 20.27 -15.01 4.58
C ILE A 452 20.94 -16.38 4.38
N GLU A 453 22.27 -16.46 4.33
CA GLU A 453 22.95 -17.76 4.19
C GLU A 453 22.96 -18.59 5.48
N SER A 454 22.89 -17.90 6.62
CA SER A 454 22.64 -18.55 7.90
C SER A 454 21.22 -19.14 7.95
N GLU A 455 20.22 -18.44 7.39
CA GLU A 455 18.85 -18.95 7.25
C GLU A 455 18.75 -20.18 6.32
N TYR A 456 19.63 -20.31 5.33
CA TYR A 456 19.68 -21.50 4.47
C TYR A 456 20.05 -22.77 5.24
N ILE A 457 20.95 -22.65 6.23
CA ILE A 457 21.45 -23.80 6.98
C ILE A 457 20.72 -24.01 8.32
N ALA A 458 19.93 -23.04 8.77
CA ALA A 458 19.25 -23.05 10.05
C ALA A 458 18.19 -24.17 10.16
N ASN A 459 18.04 -24.71 11.37
CA ASN A 459 16.81 -25.41 11.76
C ASN A 459 15.72 -24.41 12.19
N GLN A 460 14.53 -24.90 12.52
CA GLN A 460 13.37 -24.04 12.84
C GLN A 460 13.62 -23.08 14.03
N ASN A 461 14.27 -23.57 15.10
CA ASN A 461 14.55 -22.74 16.27
C ASN A 461 15.64 -21.71 16.00
N GLU A 462 16.67 -22.09 15.24
CA GLU A 462 17.74 -21.19 14.82
C GLU A 462 17.20 -20.07 13.90
N SER A 463 16.33 -20.41 12.94
CA SER A 463 15.72 -19.46 12.01
C SER A 463 14.96 -18.35 12.73
N GLN A 464 14.10 -18.70 13.69
CA GLN A 464 13.34 -17.70 14.46
C GLN A 464 14.27 -16.77 15.25
N LYS A 465 15.34 -17.32 15.85
CA LYS A 465 16.33 -16.53 16.59
C LYS A 465 17.07 -15.56 15.67
N LEU A 466 17.57 -16.05 14.53
CA LEU A 466 18.29 -15.24 13.54
C LEU A 466 17.46 -14.04 13.09
N PHE A 467 16.19 -14.26 12.72
CA PHE A 467 15.32 -13.17 12.27
C PHE A 467 15.05 -12.16 13.38
N ASN A 468 14.74 -12.61 14.61
CA ASN A 468 14.47 -11.70 15.73
C ASN A 468 15.68 -10.84 16.08
N ASP A 469 16.88 -11.45 16.16
CA ASP A 469 18.11 -10.74 16.50
C ASP A 469 18.47 -9.73 15.40
N TYR A 470 18.37 -10.13 14.13
CA TYR A 470 18.62 -9.25 12.98
C TYR A 470 17.63 -8.08 12.89
N TYR A 471 16.33 -8.35 13.06
CA TYR A 471 15.30 -7.31 13.02
C TYR A 471 15.48 -6.32 14.17
N SER A 472 15.77 -6.83 15.38
CA SER A 472 16.10 -6.01 16.55
C SER A 472 17.34 -5.13 16.31
N ALA A 473 18.38 -5.66 15.64
CA ALA A 473 19.56 -4.86 15.28
C ALA A 473 19.19 -3.70 14.34
N MET A 474 18.38 -3.93 13.31
CA MET A 474 17.91 -2.85 12.43
C MET A 474 17.11 -1.79 13.20
N GLU A 475 16.15 -2.21 14.02
CA GLU A 475 15.34 -1.31 14.86
C GLU A 475 16.21 -0.51 15.84
N ASN A 476 17.19 -1.14 16.46
CA ASN A 476 18.11 -0.46 17.36
C ASN A 476 18.94 0.59 16.61
N LEU A 477 19.46 0.27 15.42
CA LEU A 477 20.20 1.24 14.58
C LEU A 477 19.35 2.45 14.19
N MET A 478 18.09 2.22 13.79
CA MET A 478 17.14 3.31 13.50
C MET A 478 16.88 4.17 14.74
N ASN A 479 16.66 3.55 15.90
CA ASN A 479 16.36 4.25 17.16
C ASN A 479 17.52 5.07 17.72
N ILE A 480 18.77 4.71 17.39
CA ILE A 480 19.96 5.48 17.81
C ILE A 480 20.39 6.52 16.79
N HIS A 481 19.59 6.71 15.73
CA HIS A 481 19.86 7.64 14.63
C HIS A 481 21.18 7.34 13.90
N CYS A 482 21.50 6.06 13.74
CA CYS A 482 22.64 5.60 12.94
C CYS A 482 22.17 5.32 11.51
N ASP A 483 22.70 6.06 10.53
CA ASP A 483 22.47 5.74 9.12
C ASP A 483 23.26 4.49 8.72
N PHE A 484 22.57 3.50 8.13
CA PHE A 484 23.18 2.23 7.72
C PHE A 484 22.59 1.69 6.42
N ASP A 485 23.38 0.88 5.70
CA ASP A 485 22.90 -0.01 4.65
C ASP A 485 23.02 -1.47 5.08
N LEU A 486 22.32 -2.36 4.38
CA LEU A 486 22.43 -3.79 4.47
C LEU A 486 23.51 -4.34 3.53
N GLY A 487 24.19 -5.41 3.96
CA GLY A 487 25.20 -6.12 3.19
C GLY A 487 24.81 -7.57 2.92
N ASP A 488 24.65 -7.91 1.65
CA ASP A 488 24.50 -9.30 1.18
C ASP A 488 25.86 -9.89 0.81
N GLU A 489 26.12 -11.12 1.25
CA GLU A 489 27.43 -11.77 1.10
C GLU A 489 27.80 -12.04 -0.37
N GLN A 490 26.83 -12.35 -1.24
CA GLN A 490 27.07 -12.54 -2.68
C GLN A 490 27.45 -11.20 -3.33
N ILE A 491 26.78 -10.10 -2.96
CA ILE A 491 27.12 -8.76 -3.46
C ILE A 491 28.52 -8.33 -2.98
N ILE A 492 28.85 -8.58 -1.71
CA ILE A 492 30.19 -8.27 -1.14
C ILE A 492 31.28 -9.07 -1.88
N GLU A 493 31.04 -10.34 -2.17
CA GLU A 493 31.99 -11.16 -2.92
C GLU A 493 32.25 -10.62 -4.34
N GLU A 494 31.19 -10.23 -5.05
CA GLU A 494 31.28 -9.83 -6.45
C GLU A 494 31.87 -8.43 -6.67
N ILE A 495 31.48 -7.45 -5.82
CA ILE A 495 31.86 -6.04 -6.02
C ILE A 495 32.46 -5.35 -4.78
N GLY A 496 32.59 -6.07 -3.66
CA GLY A 496 33.15 -5.54 -2.42
C GLY A 496 34.68 -5.47 -2.45
N SER A 497 35.24 -4.36 -1.97
CA SER A 497 36.69 -4.14 -1.87
C SER A 497 37.08 -3.29 -0.66
N VAL A 498 38.29 -3.42 -0.13
CA VAL A 498 38.77 -2.60 0.99
C VAL A 498 39.70 -1.50 0.49
N LYS A 499 39.34 -0.24 0.73
CA LYS A 499 40.17 0.93 0.42
C LYS A 499 40.45 1.71 1.70
N LYS A 500 41.73 1.91 2.04
CA LYS A 500 42.12 2.54 3.31
C LYS A 500 41.38 1.85 4.48
N GLU A 501 40.72 2.60 5.35
CA GLU A 501 39.98 2.15 6.52
C GLU A 501 38.48 1.86 6.25
N SER A 502 38.08 1.69 4.99
CA SER A 502 36.69 1.47 4.60
C SER A 502 36.48 0.22 3.74
N LEU A 503 35.29 -0.38 3.89
CA LEU A 503 34.75 -1.39 3.00
C LEU A 503 33.89 -0.68 1.95
N GLN A 504 34.30 -0.73 0.70
CA GLN A 504 33.55 -0.19 -0.44
C GLN A 504 32.69 -1.29 -1.07
N ILE A 505 31.41 -0.99 -1.29
CA ILE A 505 30.49 -1.82 -2.09
C ILE A 505 29.86 -0.90 -3.14
N GLY A 506 30.32 -1.03 -4.38
CA GLY A 506 29.91 -0.15 -5.47
C GLY A 506 30.13 1.34 -5.14
N GLU A 507 29.05 2.11 -5.13
CA GLU A 507 29.05 3.57 -4.88
C GLU A 507 29.12 3.97 -3.41
N MET A 508 29.01 3.01 -2.48
CA MET A 508 28.94 3.26 -1.04
C MET A 508 30.23 2.85 -0.33
N GLU A 509 30.56 3.56 0.74
CA GLU A 509 31.77 3.40 1.55
C GLU A 509 31.41 3.29 3.03
N TYR A 510 31.83 2.21 3.68
CA TYR A 510 31.48 1.92 5.07
C TYR A 510 32.72 1.85 5.96
N HIS A 511 32.70 2.57 7.08
CA HIS A 511 33.77 2.57 8.09
C HIS A 511 33.48 1.64 9.27
N TYR A 512 32.24 1.18 9.39
CA TYR A 512 31.75 0.27 10.41
C TYR A 512 31.03 -0.90 9.74
N VAL A 513 31.35 -2.12 10.13
CA VAL A 513 30.59 -3.32 9.75
C VAL A 513 30.04 -3.97 11.01
N VAL A 514 28.72 -4.11 11.05
CA VAL A 514 27.97 -4.76 12.11
C VAL A 514 27.53 -6.14 11.61
N ILE A 515 27.84 -7.16 12.37
CA ILE A 515 27.45 -8.54 12.11
C ILE A 515 26.40 -8.92 13.18
N PRO A 516 25.13 -9.17 12.81
CA PRO A 516 24.15 -9.68 13.75
C PRO A 516 24.45 -11.14 14.10
N GLU A 517 23.59 -11.80 14.87
CA GLU A 517 23.72 -13.25 15.07
C GLU A 517 23.74 -13.97 13.70
N LEU A 518 24.79 -14.78 13.48
CA LEU A 518 24.97 -15.60 12.28
C LEU A 518 25.36 -17.03 12.66
N LEU A 519 25.01 -17.98 11.79
CA LEU A 519 25.50 -19.35 11.85
C LEU A 519 26.75 -19.52 10.98
N THR A 520 26.73 -18.98 9.76
CA THR A 520 27.81 -19.10 8.77
C THR A 520 28.09 -17.77 8.10
N LEU A 521 29.32 -17.63 7.59
CA LEU A 521 29.75 -16.60 6.65
C LEU A 521 30.44 -17.28 5.45
N ARG A 522 30.49 -16.62 4.29
CA ARG A 522 31.36 -17.05 3.19
C ARG A 522 32.82 -16.84 3.53
N GLU A 523 33.69 -17.73 3.05
CA GLU A 523 35.14 -17.54 3.17
C GLU A 523 35.58 -16.22 2.53
N SER A 524 35.03 -15.85 1.37
CA SER A 524 35.32 -14.59 0.68
C SER A 524 34.91 -13.37 1.52
N THR A 525 33.73 -13.40 2.16
CA THR A 525 33.28 -12.37 3.10
C THR A 525 34.23 -12.25 4.29
N VAL A 526 34.57 -13.35 4.96
CA VAL A 526 35.46 -13.33 6.15
C VAL A 526 36.83 -12.74 5.79
N ASN A 527 37.41 -13.17 4.67
CA ASN A 527 38.69 -12.64 4.21
C ASN A 527 38.63 -11.12 3.95
N ARG A 528 37.53 -10.64 3.37
CA ARG A 528 37.31 -9.21 3.14
C ARG A 528 37.17 -8.42 4.45
N LEU A 529 36.43 -8.96 5.42
CA LEU A 529 36.26 -8.34 6.74
C LEU A 529 37.56 -8.30 7.54
N LEU A 530 38.39 -9.33 7.45
CA LEU A 530 39.72 -9.36 8.05
C LEU A 530 40.65 -8.33 7.42
N GLU A 531 40.63 -8.19 6.08
CA GLU A 531 41.37 -7.13 5.38
C GLU A 531 40.92 -5.74 5.85
N PHE A 532 39.61 -5.52 5.95
CA PHE A 532 38.99 -4.28 6.41
C PHE A 532 39.44 -3.90 7.82
N SER A 533 39.33 -4.83 8.77
CA SER A 533 39.76 -4.61 10.15
C SER A 533 41.27 -4.33 10.25
N LYS A 534 42.11 -5.08 9.50
CA LYS A 534 43.57 -4.87 9.48
C LYS A 534 43.99 -3.50 8.96
N LYS A 535 43.16 -2.83 8.15
CA LYS A 535 43.41 -1.47 7.67
C LYS A 535 42.76 -0.37 8.53
N GLY A 536 42.20 -0.72 9.69
CA GLY A 536 41.64 0.23 10.66
C GLY A 536 40.12 0.34 10.67
N GLY A 537 39.43 -0.39 9.80
CA GLY A 537 37.98 -0.48 9.80
C GLY A 537 37.43 -1.10 11.10
N LYS A 538 36.25 -0.66 11.55
CA LYS A 538 35.66 -1.17 12.79
C LYS A 538 34.69 -2.30 12.54
N LEU A 539 35.01 -3.48 13.07
CA LEU A 539 34.20 -4.68 12.95
C LEU A 539 33.52 -4.99 14.29
N ILE A 540 32.19 -4.99 14.30
CA ILE A 540 31.36 -5.21 15.49
C ILE A 540 30.50 -6.44 15.26
N ILE A 541 30.49 -7.35 16.23
CA ILE A 541 29.67 -8.55 16.21
C ILE A 541 28.68 -8.46 17.38
N LEU A 542 27.41 -8.72 17.10
CA LEU A 542 26.33 -8.64 18.07
C LEU A 542 25.97 -10.03 18.60
N GLY A 543 25.92 -10.18 19.92
CA GLY A 543 25.53 -11.43 20.57
C GLY A 543 26.65 -12.47 20.55
N ASN A 544 26.69 -13.33 19.53
CA ASN A 544 27.63 -14.44 19.43
C ASN A 544 28.42 -14.43 18.12
N TYR A 545 29.63 -14.99 18.17
CA TYR A 545 30.43 -15.24 16.98
C TYR A 545 29.78 -16.31 16.08
N PRO A 546 29.91 -16.18 14.73
CA PRO A 546 29.50 -17.23 13.80
C PRO A 546 30.17 -18.57 14.13
N LYS A 547 29.48 -19.67 13.84
CA LYS A 547 29.95 -21.04 14.13
C LYS A 547 30.70 -21.66 12.96
N TYR A 548 30.40 -21.23 11.74
CA TYR A 548 30.86 -21.84 10.50
C TYR A 548 31.38 -20.80 9.51
N VAL A 549 32.22 -21.28 8.58
CA VAL A 549 32.54 -20.62 7.32
C VAL A 549 32.17 -21.61 6.22
N ASP A 550 31.34 -21.17 5.27
CA ASP A 550 30.74 -22.02 4.24
C ASP A 550 30.12 -23.31 4.80
N ALA A 551 29.36 -23.18 5.89
CA ALA A 551 28.73 -24.27 6.64
C ALA A 551 29.69 -25.31 7.24
N THR A 552 30.99 -25.01 7.33
CA THR A 552 32.01 -25.88 7.94
C THR A 552 32.80 -25.18 9.04
N PRO A 553 33.31 -25.88 10.07
CA PRO A 553 34.21 -25.28 11.05
C PRO A 553 35.47 -24.73 10.39
N SER A 554 35.89 -23.50 10.75
CA SER A 554 37.06 -22.86 10.14
C SER A 554 37.90 -22.08 11.15
N HIS A 555 39.22 -22.16 10.97
CA HIS A 555 40.21 -21.39 11.73
C HIS A 555 40.13 -19.88 11.46
N LEU A 556 39.48 -19.46 10.36
CA LEU A 556 39.25 -18.05 10.07
C LEU A 556 38.39 -17.35 11.13
N LEU A 557 37.52 -18.08 11.82
CA LEU A 557 36.69 -17.53 12.90
C LEU A 557 37.51 -17.10 14.12
N GLU A 558 38.65 -17.76 14.38
CA GLU A 558 39.58 -17.33 15.44
C GLU A 558 40.30 -16.04 15.09
N GLN A 559 40.64 -15.85 13.80
CA GLN A 559 41.14 -14.56 13.33
C GLN A 559 40.06 -13.48 13.44
N LEU A 560 38.82 -13.81 13.08
CA LEU A 560 37.70 -12.87 13.18
C LEU A 560 37.54 -12.35 14.62
N LYS A 561 37.57 -13.25 15.61
CA LYS A 561 37.54 -12.90 17.05
C LYS A 561 38.64 -11.93 17.48
N GLN A 562 39.85 -12.09 16.94
CA GLN A 562 40.99 -11.21 17.25
C GLN A 562 40.86 -9.83 16.61
N HIS A 563 40.02 -9.70 15.58
CA HIS A 563 39.89 -8.51 14.73
C HIS A 563 38.53 -7.82 14.83
N SER A 564 37.70 -8.18 15.82
CA SER A 564 36.37 -7.61 16.03
C SER A 564 36.08 -7.31 17.49
N ILE A 565 35.04 -6.51 17.73
CA ILE A 565 34.48 -6.23 19.05
C ILE A 565 33.18 -7.00 19.20
N LEU A 566 33.03 -7.77 20.27
CA LEU A 566 31.77 -8.44 20.62
C LEU A 566 30.94 -7.54 21.54
N LEU A 567 29.70 -7.24 21.15
CA LEU A 567 28.77 -6.41 21.92
C LEU A 567 27.41 -7.12 22.07
N PRO A 568 26.64 -6.82 23.14
CA PRO A 568 25.21 -7.10 23.16
C PRO A 568 24.46 -6.36 22.04
N ASN A 569 23.33 -6.91 21.58
CA ASN A 569 22.43 -6.21 20.66
C ASN A 569 21.49 -5.27 21.44
N GLU A 570 22.07 -4.31 22.15
CA GLU A 570 21.36 -3.38 23.02
C GLU A 570 21.67 -1.92 22.61
N LYS A 571 20.67 -1.04 22.73
CA LYS A 571 20.78 0.36 22.25
C LYS A 571 21.95 1.09 22.90
N GLU A 572 22.16 0.92 24.20
CA GLU A 572 23.20 1.62 24.96
C GLU A 572 24.61 1.25 24.50
N ASP A 573 24.82 -0.01 24.10
CA ASP A 573 26.11 -0.48 23.58
C ASP A 573 26.37 0.04 22.18
N LEU A 574 25.34 0.04 21.33
CA LEU A 574 25.44 0.55 19.96
C LEU A 574 25.72 2.07 19.94
N VAL A 575 25.03 2.87 20.75
CA VAL A 575 25.23 4.34 20.85
C VAL A 575 26.69 4.70 21.17
N ARG A 576 27.39 3.89 21.98
CA ARG A 576 28.78 4.16 22.37
C ARG A 576 29.81 3.79 21.30
N ASN A 577 29.46 2.91 20.37
CA ASN A 577 30.40 2.29 19.45
C ASN A 577 30.16 2.66 17.97
N LEU A 578 28.98 3.16 17.63
CA LEU A 578 28.59 3.51 16.26
C LEU A 578 28.45 5.02 16.07
N PRO A 579 28.60 5.51 14.83
CA PRO A 579 28.39 6.92 14.53
C PRO A 579 26.91 7.29 14.67
N LYS A 580 26.65 8.56 14.96
CA LYS A 580 25.31 9.16 14.85
C LYS A 580 25.24 9.92 13.53
N GLY A 581 24.18 9.72 12.76
CA GLY A 581 23.89 10.54 11.58
C GLY A 581 23.46 11.95 11.97
N LEU A 582 22.57 12.06 12.96
CA LEU A 582 22.12 13.33 13.54
C LEU A 582 22.05 13.23 15.07
N ASN A 583 22.59 14.22 15.78
CA ASN A 583 22.45 14.30 17.23
C ASN A 583 21.10 14.96 17.58
N ILE A 584 20.12 14.12 17.90
CA ILE A 584 18.75 14.53 18.21
C ILE A 584 18.32 14.00 19.59
N GLY A 585 17.81 14.89 20.43
CA GLY A 585 17.20 14.58 21.71
C GLY A 585 15.68 14.66 21.63
N HIS A 586 15.00 13.66 22.18
CA HIS A 586 13.55 13.54 22.26
C HIS A 586 13.17 12.69 23.48
N ARG A 587 11.87 12.59 23.80
CA ARG A 587 11.41 11.70 24.88
C ARG A 587 11.67 10.22 24.53
N ALA A 588 11.86 9.37 25.54
CA ALA A 588 12.24 7.97 25.34
C ALA A 588 11.19 7.14 24.57
N GLU A 589 9.92 7.49 24.74
CA GLU A 589 8.76 6.88 24.08
C GLU A 589 8.47 7.43 22.67
N ALA A 590 9.23 8.43 22.21
CA ALA A 590 9.02 9.01 20.90
C ALA A 590 9.47 8.05 19.79
N HIS A 591 8.67 7.96 18.73
CA HIS A 591 9.00 7.14 17.57
C HIS A 591 9.55 8.04 16.45
N ILE A 592 10.81 8.46 16.61
CA ILE A 592 11.50 9.36 15.68
C ILE A 592 12.50 8.57 14.85
N TYR A 593 12.34 8.61 13.53
CA TYR A 593 13.35 8.14 12.59
C TYR A 593 13.99 9.31 11.87
N THR A 594 15.27 9.15 11.54
CA THR A 594 16.07 10.15 10.83
C THR A 594 16.80 9.55 9.64
N GLN A 595 17.18 10.41 8.69
CA GLN A 595 18.09 10.08 7.60
C GLN A 595 18.93 11.32 7.24
N LYS A 596 20.24 11.14 7.03
CA LYS A 596 21.13 12.19 6.51
C LYS A 596 21.51 11.96 5.05
N ARG A 597 21.59 13.07 4.29
CA ARG A 597 22.06 13.10 2.90
C ARG A 597 23.06 14.23 2.69
N ILE A 598 24.09 13.97 1.88
CA ILE A 598 25.15 14.94 1.55
C ILE A 598 25.00 15.41 0.11
N LEU A 599 25.17 16.73 -0.07
CA LEU A 599 25.27 17.40 -1.36
C LEU A 599 26.58 18.21 -1.39
N PRO A 600 27.12 18.56 -2.57
CA PRO A 600 28.36 19.34 -2.67
C PRO A 600 28.34 20.68 -1.90
N GLY A 601 27.15 21.29 -1.72
CA GLY A 601 27.00 22.61 -1.09
C GLY A 601 26.46 22.61 0.34
N GLY A 602 26.16 21.45 0.94
CA GLY A 602 25.47 21.35 2.24
C GLY A 602 24.84 19.99 2.50
N GLU A 603 24.03 19.91 3.55
CA GLU A 603 23.43 18.65 4.04
C GLU A 603 21.91 18.74 4.07
N ILE A 604 21.24 17.60 3.96
CA ILE A 604 19.80 17.43 4.15
C ILE A 604 19.58 16.41 5.27
N TYR A 605 18.66 16.73 6.19
CA TYR A 605 18.20 15.84 7.24
C TYR A 605 16.71 15.63 7.13
N PHE A 606 16.30 14.37 7.09
CA PHE A 606 14.92 13.94 7.20
C PHE A 606 14.62 13.56 8.63
N ILE A 607 13.50 14.02 9.16
CA ILE A 607 13.07 13.74 10.52
C ILE A 607 11.57 13.52 10.48
N THR A 608 11.12 12.35 10.94
CA THR A 608 9.69 12.00 10.97
C THR A 608 9.27 11.55 12.34
N ASN A 609 8.08 11.97 12.77
CA ASN A 609 7.40 11.40 13.91
C ASN A 609 6.40 10.35 13.43
N LEU A 610 6.71 9.09 13.71
CA LEU A 610 5.87 7.94 13.33
C LEU A 610 4.79 7.64 14.38
N ASN A 611 4.75 8.39 15.49
CA ASN A 611 3.68 8.30 16.47
C ASN A 611 2.36 8.87 15.91
N ARG A 612 1.26 8.17 16.18
CA ARG A 612 -0.10 8.48 15.68
C ARG A 612 -1.02 9.10 16.72
N THR A 613 -0.54 9.35 17.93
CA THR A 613 -1.34 9.86 19.06
C THR A 613 -0.75 11.11 19.71
N ALA A 614 0.54 11.42 19.53
CA ALA A 614 1.15 12.61 20.14
C ALA A 614 2.22 13.28 19.25
N PRO A 615 2.31 14.63 19.25
CA PRO A 615 3.44 15.36 18.68
C PRO A 615 4.68 15.22 19.57
N GLU A 616 5.86 15.44 18.99
CA GLU A 616 7.14 15.37 19.68
C GLU A 616 7.92 16.69 19.57
N LYS A 617 8.52 17.12 20.69
CA LYS A 617 9.48 18.22 20.68
C LYS A 617 10.88 17.63 20.60
N VAL A 618 11.63 18.04 19.58
CA VAL A 618 12.98 17.54 19.34
C VAL A 618 14.01 18.65 19.49
N THR A 619 15.14 18.31 20.10
CA THR A 619 16.30 19.19 20.24
C THR A 619 17.42 18.64 19.36
N ILE A 620 17.85 19.41 18.36
CA ILE A 620 18.86 18.99 17.39
C ILE A 620 20.14 19.76 17.68
N THR A 621 21.25 19.04 17.84
CA THR A 621 22.59 19.61 18.08
C THR A 621 23.48 19.37 16.88
N PHE A 622 24.10 20.42 16.35
CA PHE A 622 25.05 20.31 15.24
C PHE A 622 26.49 20.36 15.75
N ASP A 623 27.40 19.60 15.13
CA ASP A 623 28.82 19.56 15.52
C ASP A 623 29.53 20.92 15.34
N LYS A 624 28.98 21.77 14.48
CA LYS A 624 29.43 23.13 14.20
C LYS A 624 28.22 24.02 13.94
N GLU A 625 28.40 25.33 14.04
CA GLU A 625 27.35 26.29 13.72
C GLU A 625 26.80 26.04 12.30
N PRO A 626 25.49 25.74 12.16
CA PRO A 626 24.92 25.41 10.86
C PRO A 626 24.74 26.68 10.01
N ASP A 627 25.38 26.71 8.85
CA ASP A 627 25.16 27.77 7.87
C ASP A 627 23.78 27.63 7.21
N LYS A 628 23.04 28.75 7.06
CA LYS A 628 21.73 28.83 6.39
C LYS A 628 20.71 27.73 6.76
N LEU A 629 20.57 27.44 8.05
CA LEU A 629 19.63 26.44 8.53
C LEU A 629 18.17 26.75 8.14
N THR A 630 17.60 25.89 7.29
CA THR A 630 16.26 26.06 6.70
C THR A 630 15.41 24.82 6.96
N LEU A 631 14.20 25.04 7.45
CA LEU A 631 13.15 24.03 7.60
C LEU A 631 12.21 24.06 6.41
N TRP A 632 12.00 22.94 5.74
CA TRP A 632 11.03 22.79 4.66
C TRP A 632 9.86 21.96 5.15
N ASN A 633 8.65 22.50 4.99
CA ASN A 633 7.42 21.87 5.46
C ASN A 633 6.65 21.26 4.27
N PRO A 634 6.63 19.92 4.13
CA PRO A 634 5.97 19.25 3.02
C PRO A 634 4.44 19.42 3.02
N ASN A 635 3.81 19.75 4.17
CA ASN A 635 2.36 19.97 4.26
C ASN A 635 1.88 21.19 3.49
N ASN A 636 2.68 22.25 3.46
CA ASN A 636 2.28 23.53 2.86
C ASN A 636 3.24 24.00 1.75
N GLY A 637 4.32 23.27 1.50
CA GLY A 637 5.32 23.61 0.48
C GLY A 637 6.20 24.80 0.84
N LYS A 638 6.09 25.36 2.06
CA LYS A 638 6.85 26.53 2.50
C LYS A 638 8.18 26.14 3.14
N SER A 639 9.06 27.13 3.23
CA SER A 639 10.32 27.04 3.99
C SER A 639 10.39 28.12 5.07
N TYR A 640 11.12 27.81 6.15
CA TYR A 640 11.27 28.67 7.33
C TYR A 640 12.73 28.73 7.76
N ARG A 641 13.17 29.92 8.18
CA ARG A 641 14.50 30.09 8.78
C ARG A 641 14.47 29.57 10.21
N VAL A 642 15.39 28.68 10.55
CA VAL A 642 15.58 28.20 11.92
C VAL A 642 16.86 28.82 12.48
N LYS A 643 16.82 29.29 13.73
CA LYS A 643 18.00 29.80 14.42
C LYS A 643 18.54 28.72 15.35
N ALA A 644 19.83 28.44 15.24
CA ALA A 644 20.55 27.71 16.28
C ALA A 644 20.98 28.69 17.39
N ASP A 645 21.05 28.19 18.62
CA ASP A 645 21.59 28.93 19.76
C ASP A 645 23.13 28.89 19.81
N ALA A 646 23.71 29.45 20.86
CA ALA A 646 25.16 29.49 21.06
C ALA A 646 25.82 28.11 21.22
N ASN A 647 25.05 27.07 21.53
CA ASN A 647 25.50 25.68 21.59
C ASN A 647 25.25 24.93 20.28
N HIS A 648 24.93 25.65 19.20
CA HIS A 648 24.57 25.08 17.90
C HIS A 648 23.34 24.16 17.98
N THR A 649 22.40 24.50 18.86
CA THR A 649 21.19 23.73 19.09
C THR A 649 19.95 24.44 18.55
N CYS A 650 19.00 23.71 17.96
CA CYS A 650 17.67 24.23 17.64
C CYS A 650 16.55 23.30 18.13
N ASN A 651 15.38 23.87 18.42
CA ASN A 651 14.21 23.12 18.87
C ASN A 651 13.10 23.16 17.82
N LEU A 652 12.50 22.01 17.54
CA LEU A 652 11.37 21.86 16.63
C LEU A 652 10.23 21.10 17.32
N GLU A 653 9.00 21.27 16.83
CA GLU A 653 7.89 20.39 17.16
C GLU A 653 7.49 19.66 15.88
N ILE A 654 7.45 18.34 15.95
CA ILE A 654 7.06 17.47 14.85
C ILE A 654 5.67 16.93 15.17
N GLY A 655 4.70 17.24 14.33
CA GLY A 655 3.31 16.83 14.51
C GLY A 655 3.12 15.30 14.51
N ILE A 656 1.90 14.86 14.77
CA ILE A 656 1.49 13.47 14.63
C ILE A 656 1.62 13.05 13.16
N ALA A 657 2.26 11.92 12.87
CA ALA A 657 2.53 11.46 11.49
C ALA A 657 3.10 12.55 10.57
N ASP A 658 3.99 13.39 11.12
CA ASP A 658 4.53 14.53 10.39
C ASP A 658 5.99 14.33 10.01
N PHE A 659 6.38 14.98 8.92
CA PHE A 659 7.71 14.88 8.33
C PHE A 659 8.28 16.28 8.13
N VAL A 660 9.49 16.50 8.59
CA VAL A 660 10.21 17.76 8.37
C VAL A 660 11.54 17.50 7.69
N ILE A 661 11.94 18.46 6.86
CA ILE A 661 13.22 18.44 6.16
C ILE A 661 14.03 19.64 6.64
N LEU A 662 15.23 19.39 7.15
CA LEU A 662 16.21 20.45 7.44
C LEU A 662 17.29 20.44 6.37
N SER A 663 17.75 21.63 5.98
CA SER A 663 18.90 21.81 5.11
C SER A 663 19.89 22.81 5.67
N THR A 664 21.18 22.60 5.39
CA THR A 664 22.28 23.52 5.68
C THR A 664 23.00 23.96 4.40
N GLY A 665 23.74 25.06 4.47
CA GLY A 665 24.59 25.54 3.38
C GLY A 665 23.84 26.12 2.18
N ASN A 666 24.50 26.13 1.02
CA ASN A 666 24.03 26.78 -0.20
C ASN A 666 23.40 25.78 -1.18
N ILE A 667 22.42 25.01 -0.69
CA ILE A 667 21.76 23.95 -1.45
C ILE A 667 20.33 24.30 -1.86
N SER A 668 19.97 25.58 -1.90
CA SER A 668 18.65 26.03 -2.36
C SER A 668 18.77 27.00 -3.53
N VAL A 669 17.83 26.91 -4.47
CA VAL A 669 17.75 27.79 -5.65
C VAL A 669 16.35 28.38 -5.79
N GLY A 670 16.30 29.70 -5.95
CA GLY A 670 15.07 30.48 -6.11
C GLY A 670 14.78 31.39 -4.91
N ASP A 671 13.76 32.22 -5.04
CA ASP A 671 13.34 33.13 -3.97
C ASP A 671 12.67 32.33 -2.84
N GLN A 672 13.33 32.28 -1.68
CA GLN A 672 12.75 31.71 -0.48
C GLN A 672 11.96 32.78 0.28
N HIS A 673 10.64 32.62 0.37
CA HIS A 673 9.83 33.37 1.33
C HIS A 673 9.98 32.79 2.73
N THR A 674 11.17 32.96 3.33
CA THR A 674 11.49 32.38 4.65
C THR A 674 11.09 33.31 5.78
N GLU A 675 9.92 33.05 6.36
CA GLU A 675 9.60 33.52 7.71
C GLU A 675 10.49 32.80 8.75
N ASN A 676 10.63 33.37 9.95
CA ASN A 676 11.31 32.65 11.02
C ASN A 676 10.37 31.55 11.55
N TYR A 677 10.89 30.34 11.75
CA TYR A 677 10.16 29.30 12.44
C TYR A 677 9.91 29.70 13.90
N VAL A 678 8.69 29.48 14.38
CA VAL A 678 8.28 29.73 15.76
C VAL A 678 7.64 28.45 16.28
N LEU A 679 8.02 28.04 17.49
CA LEU A 679 7.42 26.90 18.15
C LEU A 679 5.91 27.12 18.38
N PRO A 680 5.07 26.10 18.19
CA PRO A 680 3.64 26.19 18.48
C PRO A 680 3.38 26.64 19.93
N PHE A 681 2.43 27.56 20.10
CA PHE A 681 1.99 28.02 21.42
C PHE A 681 1.14 26.96 22.12
N MET A 682 1.30 26.82 23.44
CA MET A 682 0.31 26.13 24.26
C MET A 682 -1.00 26.91 24.23
N THR A 683 -2.12 26.20 24.33
CA THR A 683 -3.45 26.81 24.34
C THR A 683 -4.30 26.33 25.50
N SER A 684 -5.18 27.19 25.99
CA SER A 684 -6.22 26.88 26.97
C SER A 684 -7.61 27.04 26.38
N VAL A 685 -8.52 26.11 26.67
CA VAL A 685 -9.89 26.13 26.19
C VAL A 685 -10.67 27.28 26.84
N LEU A 686 -11.27 28.14 26.02
CA LEU A 686 -12.15 29.23 26.44
C LEU A 686 -13.60 28.79 26.53
N SER A 687 -14.07 28.06 25.51
CA SER A 687 -15.45 27.59 25.42
C SER A 687 -15.54 26.38 24.49
N THR A 688 -16.62 25.62 24.62
CA THR A 688 -16.95 24.51 23.71
C THR A 688 -18.33 24.70 23.10
N ILE A 689 -18.50 24.26 21.86
CA ILE A 689 -19.78 24.33 21.16
C ILE A 689 -20.53 23.01 21.38
N ASN A 690 -21.58 23.07 22.22
CA ASN A 690 -22.43 21.93 22.61
C ASN A 690 -23.91 22.10 22.24
N THR A 691 -24.23 23.15 21.49
CA THR A 691 -25.60 23.42 21.01
C THR A 691 -25.87 22.64 19.72
N PRO A 692 -27.14 22.30 19.43
CA PRO A 692 -27.50 21.68 18.15
C PRO A 692 -27.03 22.50 16.95
N TRP A 693 -26.55 21.82 15.93
CA TRP A 693 -26.11 22.40 14.67
C TRP A 693 -27.29 22.59 13.72
N SER A 694 -27.18 23.61 12.86
CA SER A 694 -28.02 23.76 11.67
C SER A 694 -27.18 23.46 10.41
N GLY A 695 -27.78 23.40 9.23
CA GLY A 695 -27.05 23.17 7.98
C GLY A 695 -27.72 22.12 7.10
N GLY A 696 -26.93 21.32 6.39
CA GLY A 696 -27.48 20.26 5.55
C GLY A 696 -26.47 19.54 4.67
N LYS A 697 -26.94 18.44 4.07
CA LYS A 697 -26.19 17.60 3.12
C LYS A 697 -25.91 18.33 1.80
N LEU A 698 -24.72 18.13 1.23
CA LEU A 698 -24.34 18.61 -0.09
C LEU A 698 -24.37 17.49 -1.16
N SER A 699 -24.54 16.24 -0.74
CA SER A 699 -24.81 15.06 -1.55
C SER A 699 -26.15 14.45 -1.13
N PRO A 700 -26.80 13.60 -1.94
CA PRO A 700 -27.96 12.84 -1.47
C PRO A 700 -27.56 11.90 -0.32
N ASN A 701 -28.49 11.67 0.62
CA ASN A 701 -28.31 10.60 1.61
C ASN A 701 -28.63 9.25 0.96
N ALA A 702 -28.15 8.17 1.56
CA ALA A 702 -28.29 6.82 1.01
C ALA A 702 -28.77 5.81 2.07
N ILE A 703 -29.26 4.66 1.60
CA ILE A 703 -29.35 3.41 2.36
C ILE A 703 -28.89 2.27 1.45
N THR A 704 -28.02 1.41 1.96
CA THR A 704 -27.62 0.15 1.30
C THR A 704 -28.59 -0.96 1.70
N LEU A 705 -29.16 -1.65 0.72
CA LEU A 705 -30.02 -2.82 0.91
C LEU A 705 -29.25 -4.05 0.45
N ASP A 706 -28.61 -4.72 1.41
CA ASP A 706 -27.75 -5.90 1.21
C ASP A 706 -28.37 -7.21 1.71
N TYR A 707 -29.64 -7.18 2.12
CA TYR A 707 -30.46 -8.34 2.43
C TYR A 707 -31.64 -8.47 1.48
N ALA A 708 -31.92 -9.68 1.02
CA ALA A 708 -33.06 -10.00 0.19
C ALA A 708 -33.68 -11.35 0.57
N ARG A 709 -34.97 -11.50 0.24
CA ARG A 709 -35.60 -12.82 0.11
C ARG A 709 -35.51 -13.26 -1.34
N TYR A 710 -35.27 -14.53 -1.60
CA TYR A 710 -35.18 -15.03 -2.97
C TYR A 710 -36.18 -16.15 -3.27
N SER A 711 -36.56 -16.29 -4.54
CA SER A 711 -37.41 -17.36 -5.05
C SER A 711 -36.81 -17.93 -6.34
N ILE A 712 -36.79 -19.27 -6.42
CA ILE A 712 -36.35 -20.05 -7.59
C ILE A 712 -37.50 -20.83 -8.25
N ASP A 713 -38.74 -20.61 -7.80
CA ASP A 713 -39.95 -21.31 -8.22
C ASP A 713 -41.03 -20.36 -8.79
N ASN A 714 -40.57 -19.26 -9.41
CA ASN A 714 -41.38 -18.19 -9.99
C ASN A 714 -42.27 -17.47 -8.96
N GLY A 715 -41.75 -17.25 -7.76
CA GLY A 715 -42.41 -16.47 -6.71
C GLY A 715 -43.47 -17.22 -5.91
N LYS A 716 -43.55 -18.56 -6.04
CA LYS A 716 -44.49 -19.38 -5.24
C LYS A 716 -44.05 -19.46 -3.79
N THR A 717 -42.74 -19.61 -3.56
CA THR A 717 -42.12 -19.60 -2.24
C THR A 717 -40.94 -18.64 -2.22
N PHE A 718 -40.73 -18.00 -1.07
CA PHE A 718 -39.58 -17.13 -0.81
C PHE A 718 -38.80 -17.64 0.39
N SER A 719 -37.48 -17.51 0.32
CA SER A 719 -36.58 -17.74 1.44
C SER A 719 -36.86 -16.78 2.61
N GLN A 720 -36.21 -17.04 3.75
CA GLN A 720 -36.02 -15.99 4.75
C GLN A 720 -35.08 -14.91 4.20
N SER A 721 -35.09 -13.73 4.83
CA SER A 721 -34.19 -12.64 4.42
C SER A 721 -32.74 -13.06 4.67
N GLU A 722 -31.91 -13.01 3.62
CA GLU A 722 -30.52 -13.45 3.61
C GLU A 722 -29.61 -12.35 3.01
N PRO A 723 -28.36 -12.24 3.46
CA PRO A 723 -27.37 -11.38 2.81
C PRO A 723 -27.24 -11.75 1.33
N VAL A 724 -27.22 -10.77 0.43
CA VAL A 724 -27.16 -11.01 -1.02
C VAL A 724 -25.93 -11.83 -1.40
N ILE A 725 -24.79 -11.59 -0.76
CA ILE A 725 -23.56 -12.37 -0.97
C ILE A 725 -23.73 -13.84 -0.54
N GLY A 726 -24.48 -14.11 0.53
CA GLY A 726 -24.82 -15.47 0.95
C GLY A 726 -25.76 -16.17 -0.04
N ILE A 727 -26.71 -15.43 -0.63
CA ILE A 727 -27.59 -15.96 -1.71
C ILE A 727 -26.74 -16.35 -2.92
N MET A 728 -25.81 -15.49 -3.34
CA MET A 728 -24.88 -15.76 -4.44
C MET A 728 -24.06 -17.03 -4.17
N GLU A 729 -23.36 -17.10 -3.03
CA GLU A 729 -22.56 -18.27 -2.63
C GLU A 729 -23.40 -19.56 -2.62
N ARG A 730 -24.61 -19.51 -2.09
CA ARG A 730 -25.52 -20.66 -1.99
C ARG A 730 -25.93 -21.16 -3.37
N LEU A 731 -26.40 -20.27 -4.24
CA LEU A 731 -26.84 -20.66 -5.59
C LEU A 731 -25.68 -21.20 -6.43
N CYS A 732 -24.47 -20.65 -6.26
CA CYS A 732 -23.25 -21.17 -6.87
C CYS A 732 -22.90 -22.58 -6.37
N LYS A 733 -22.91 -22.82 -5.06
CA LYS A 733 -22.69 -24.17 -4.50
C LYS A 733 -23.73 -25.18 -4.98
N GLN A 734 -24.96 -24.75 -5.25
CA GLN A 734 -26.04 -25.59 -5.75
C GLN A 734 -26.02 -25.78 -7.28
N ASN A 735 -25.09 -25.13 -7.99
CA ASN A 735 -25.06 -25.07 -9.45
C ASN A 735 -26.41 -24.63 -10.06
N TYR A 736 -27.15 -23.74 -9.39
CA TYR A 736 -28.47 -23.31 -9.84
C TYR A 736 -28.39 -22.52 -11.15
N LYS A 737 -29.33 -22.75 -12.07
CA LYS A 737 -29.48 -22.00 -13.33
C LYS A 737 -30.97 -21.89 -13.65
N GLY A 738 -31.49 -20.67 -13.74
CA GLY A 738 -32.93 -20.46 -13.94
C GLY A 738 -33.41 -19.06 -13.58
N GLN A 739 -34.73 -18.87 -13.58
CA GLN A 739 -35.34 -17.61 -13.18
C GLN A 739 -35.20 -17.41 -11.66
N LEU A 740 -34.62 -16.28 -11.27
CA LEU A 740 -34.45 -15.88 -9.89
C LEU A 740 -35.23 -14.58 -9.65
N GLN A 741 -36.02 -14.55 -8.57
CA GLN A 741 -36.67 -13.35 -8.07
C GLN A 741 -36.07 -12.96 -6.73
N LEU A 742 -35.69 -11.69 -6.57
CA LEU A 742 -35.16 -11.11 -5.33
C LEU A 742 -36.13 -10.04 -4.81
N HIS A 743 -36.44 -10.09 -3.51
CA HIS A 743 -37.29 -9.14 -2.80
C HIS A 743 -36.48 -8.43 -1.71
N PHE A 744 -36.18 -7.16 -1.94
CA PHE A 744 -35.57 -6.27 -0.96
C PHE A 744 -36.67 -5.50 -0.23
N ASP A 745 -36.62 -5.53 1.10
CA ASP A 745 -37.63 -4.86 1.93
C ASP A 745 -37.07 -3.52 2.44
N VAL A 746 -37.89 -2.46 2.38
CA VAL A 746 -37.55 -1.15 2.95
C VAL A 746 -38.77 -0.59 3.69
N ASN A 747 -38.54 -0.11 4.91
CA ASN A 747 -39.58 0.50 5.73
C ASN A 747 -39.52 2.02 5.60
N VAL A 748 -40.68 2.65 5.43
CA VAL A 748 -40.83 4.10 5.30
C VAL A 748 -41.77 4.58 6.39
N GLU A 749 -41.29 5.38 7.34
CA GLU A 749 -42.10 5.89 8.46
C GLU A 749 -42.96 7.09 8.02
N GLN A 750 -42.42 7.92 7.14
CA GLN A 750 -43.03 9.17 6.69
C GLN A 750 -42.95 9.33 5.18
N GLN A 751 -43.94 10.00 4.58
CA GLN A 751 -43.96 10.22 3.14
C GLN A 751 -42.73 11.03 2.69
N LEU A 752 -41.92 10.43 1.82
CA LEU A 752 -40.71 11.05 1.29
C LEU A 752 -41.05 12.01 0.13
N SER A 753 -40.25 13.06 -0.02
CA SER A 753 -40.35 14.00 -1.15
C SER A 753 -39.52 13.54 -2.36
N LYS A 754 -38.34 12.97 -2.10
CA LYS A 754 -37.39 12.55 -3.14
C LYS A 754 -36.66 11.27 -2.73
N ALA A 755 -36.74 10.27 -3.60
CA ALA A 755 -35.99 9.02 -3.50
C ALA A 755 -35.73 8.49 -4.91
N SER A 756 -34.55 7.96 -5.19
CA SER A 756 -34.18 7.28 -6.42
C SER A 756 -33.62 5.90 -6.08
N LEU A 757 -33.92 4.92 -6.94
CA LEU A 757 -33.35 3.57 -6.85
C LEU A 757 -32.06 3.51 -7.66
N VAL A 758 -31.03 2.90 -7.10
CA VAL A 758 -29.73 2.69 -7.74
C VAL A 758 -29.46 1.20 -7.85
N VAL A 759 -29.12 0.74 -9.06
CA VAL A 759 -28.82 -0.65 -9.41
C VAL A 759 -27.64 -0.67 -10.38
N GLU A 760 -26.67 -1.57 -10.19
CA GLU A 760 -25.42 -1.59 -10.99
C GLU A 760 -25.59 -2.09 -12.43
N SER A 761 -26.61 -2.89 -12.69
CA SER A 761 -26.87 -3.45 -14.02
C SER A 761 -28.37 -3.60 -14.22
N PRO A 762 -29.16 -2.51 -14.20
CA PRO A 762 -30.63 -2.58 -14.24
C PRO A 762 -31.13 -3.32 -15.49
N PHE A 763 -30.37 -3.29 -16.58
CA PHE A 763 -30.71 -3.92 -17.86
C PHE A 763 -30.52 -5.44 -17.87
N MET A 764 -29.91 -6.05 -16.84
CA MET A 764 -29.85 -7.51 -16.71
C MET A 764 -31.16 -8.10 -16.18
N TYR A 765 -32.02 -7.27 -15.58
CA TYR A 765 -33.27 -7.69 -14.97
C TYR A 765 -34.42 -7.64 -15.98
N GLN A 766 -35.19 -8.73 -16.05
CA GLN A 766 -36.43 -8.82 -16.84
C GLN A 766 -37.51 -7.87 -16.32
N SER A 767 -37.53 -7.65 -15.00
CA SER A 767 -38.43 -6.69 -14.36
C SER A 767 -37.81 -6.14 -13.08
N ILE A 768 -38.06 -4.85 -12.85
CA ILE A 768 -37.79 -4.15 -11.60
C ILE A 768 -39.11 -3.53 -11.16
N GLN A 769 -39.58 -3.87 -9.96
CA GLN A 769 -40.87 -3.41 -9.46
C GLN A 769 -40.77 -2.87 -8.04
N ILE A 770 -41.61 -1.89 -7.71
CA ILE A 770 -41.81 -1.41 -6.35
C ILE A 770 -43.28 -1.64 -6.00
N ASN A 771 -43.53 -2.43 -4.97
CA ASN A 771 -44.88 -2.81 -4.55
C ASN A 771 -45.74 -3.35 -5.72
N GLY A 772 -45.13 -4.16 -6.60
CA GLY A 772 -45.77 -4.73 -7.79
C GLY A 772 -45.91 -3.79 -9.00
N LYS A 773 -45.47 -2.53 -8.90
CA LYS A 773 -45.49 -1.56 -10.01
C LYS A 773 -44.12 -1.49 -10.69
N SER A 774 -44.06 -1.70 -12.00
CA SER A 774 -42.82 -1.66 -12.77
C SER A 774 -42.14 -0.29 -12.78
N ILE A 775 -40.81 -0.30 -12.70
CA ILE A 775 -39.93 0.85 -12.80
C ILE A 775 -39.03 0.69 -14.03
N ASN A 776 -39.28 1.50 -15.07
CA ASN A 776 -38.51 1.48 -16.32
C ASN A 776 -37.75 2.81 -16.52
N SER A 777 -37.34 3.46 -15.43
CA SER A 777 -36.88 4.86 -15.44
C SER A 777 -35.36 5.03 -15.27
N PHE A 778 -34.57 3.97 -15.52
CA PHE A 778 -33.11 4.04 -15.51
C PHE A 778 -32.59 4.68 -16.80
N ASN A 779 -31.61 5.56 -16.66
CA ASN A 779 -30.87 6.16 -17.76
C ASN A 779 -29.44 5.60 -17.73
N GLU A 780 -28.86 5.31 -18.89
CA GLU A 780 -27.48 4.83 -19.00
C GLU A 780 -26.46 5.90 -18.57
N GLU A 781 -26.77 7.19 -18.74
CA GLU A 781 -25.81 8.26 -18.41
C GLU A 781 -25.89 8.72 -16.94
N ASP A 782 -27.03 8.48 -16.26
CA ASP A 782 -27.22 8.89 -14.87
C ASP A 782 -26.74 7.82 -13.89
N TYR A 783 -25.72 8.15 -13.11
CA TYR A 783 -25.16 7.23 -12.10
C TYR A 783 -24.98 7.86 -10.72
N TYR A 784 -24.62 7.02 -9.74
CA TYR A 784 -24.29 7.39 -8.36
C TYR A 784 -22.98 6.73 -7.94
N VAL A 785 -21.97 7.52 -7.52
CA VAL A 785 -20.62 7.05 -7.12
C VAL A 785 -19.80 6.47 -8.28
N ASP A 786 -20.25 5.40 -8.91
CA ASP A 786 -19.57 4.71 -10.01
C ASP A 786 -20.42 4.71 -11.28
N TYR A 787 -19.79 4.79 -12.45
CA TYR A 787 -20.51 4.84 -13.72
C TYR A 787 -21.47 3.65 -13.92
N SER A 788 -21.19 2.48 -13.33
CA SER A 788 -22.06 1.31 -13.41
C SER A 788 -23.32 1.43 -12.55
N PHE A 789 -23.31 2.25 -11.49
CA PHE A 789 -24.39 2.36 -10.51
C PHE A 789 -25.53 3.24 -11.04
N LYS A 790 -26.36 2.69 -11.92
CA LYS A 790 -27.41 3.43 -12.64
C LYS A 790 -28.52 3.87 -11.70
N LYS A 791 -28.89 5.13 -11.82
CA LYS A 791 -29.90 5.77 -10.98
C LYS A 791 -31.22 5.91 -11.74
N SER A 792 -32.33 5.59 -11.07
CA SER A 792 -33.68 5.83 -11.60
C SER A 792 -34.15 7.27 -11.36
N LYS A 793 -35.20 7.68 -12.09
CA LYS A 793 -35.96 8.91 -11.75
C LYS A 793 -36.58 8.83 -10.34
N ASN A 794 -37.10 9.95 -9.84
CA ASN A 794 -37.74 9.99 -8.52
C ASN A 794 -38.86 8.93 -8.39
N ILE A 795 -38.74 8.05 -7.40
CA ILE A 795 -39.66 6.97 -7.04
C ILE A 795 -40.40 7.22 -5.72
N ALA A 796 -40.25 8.39 -5.10
CA ALA A 796 -40.87 8.68 -3.79
C ALA A 796 -42.39 8.41 -3.76
N SER A 797 -43.12 8.67 -4.87
CA SER A 797 -44.55 8.38 -4.99
C SER A 797 -44.90 6.90 -5.11
N SER A 798 -43.92 6.05 -5.43
CA SER A 798 -44.07 4.59 -5.52
C SER A 798 -43.83 3.91 -4.16
N LEU A 799 -43.22 4.64 -3.21
CA LEU A 799 -43.02 4.21 -1.84
C LEU A 799 -44.21 4.64 -0.99
N LYS A 800 -44.79 3.69 -0.25
CA LYS A 800 -45.88 3.92 0.71
C LYS A 800 -45.32 3.94 2.13
N ILE A 801 -46.03 4.61 3.05
CA ILE A 801 -45.77 4.48 4.48
C ILE A 801 -45.93 3.02 4.90
N GLY A 802 -45.01 2.53 5.73
CA GLY A 802 -44.86 1.15 6.16
C GLY A 802 -43.88 0.35 5.29
N LYS A 803 -44.14 -0.96 5.20
CA LYS A 803 -43.28 -1.89 4.46
C LYS A 803 -43.46 -1.75 2.95
N ASN A 804 -42.35 -1.60 2.24
CA ASN A 804 -42.25 -1.63 0.79
C ASN A 804 -41.39 -2.83 0.37
N THR A 805 -41.68 -3.36 -0.82
CA THR A 805 -40.86 -4.39 -1.44
C THR A 805 -40.40 -3.94 -2.82
N ILE A 806 -39.10 -4.01 -3.04
CA ILE A 806 -38.45 -3.82 -4.34
C ILE A 806 -38.16 -5.22 -4.88
N SER A 807 -38.78 -5.57 -6.00
CA SER A 807 -38.67 -6.89 -6.62
C SER A 807 -37.83 -6.82 -7.88
N LEU A 808 -36.80 -7.67 -7.97
CA LEU A 808 -35.94 -7.81 -9.14
C LEU A 808 -36.09 -9.22 -9.70
N THR A 809 -36.39 -9.37 -11.00
CA THR A 809 -36.47 -10.68 -11.68
C THR A 809 -35.38 -10.79 -12.73
N LEU A 810 -34.62 -11.89 -12.72
CA LEU A 810 -33.55 -12.14 -13.68
C LEU A 810 -33.43 -13.64 -14.03
N ASN A 811 -32.56 -13.97 -14.97
CA ASN A 811 -32.12 -15.36 -15.19
C ASN A 811 -30.70 -15.52 -14.63
N PHE A 812 -30.57 -16.27 -13.54
CA PHE A 812 -29.31 -16.52 -12.88
C PHE A 812 -28.45 -17.55 -13.62
N LYS A 813 -27.14 -17.28 -13.70
CA LYS A 813 -26.11 -18.16 -14.26
C LYS A 813 -24.88 -18.16 -13.36
N ASN A 814 -24.30 -19.34 -13.13
CA ASN A 814 -23.08 -19.46 -12.35
C ASN A 814 -21.85 -18.90 -13.07
N PRO A 815 -20.86 -18.42 -12.31
CA PRO A 815 -19.51 -18.16 -12.82
C PRO A 815 -18.85 -19.46 -13.30
N VAL A 816 -18.07 -19.38 -14.38
CA VAL A 816 -17.23 -20.48 -14.87
C VAL A 816 -15.79 -19.97 -14.93
N ILE A 817 -15.07 -20.07 -13.81
CA ILE A 817 -13.77 -19.41 -13.58
C ILE A 817 -12.73 -19.71 -14.68
N SER A 818 -12.73 -20.94 -15.21
CA SER A 818 -11.81 -21.41 -16.24
C SER A 818 -12.28 -21.15 -17.68
N ASP A 819 -13.43 -20.48 -17.88
CA ASP A 819 -13.97 -20.24 -19.22
C ASP A 819 -13.01 -19.34 -20.02
N PRO A 820 -12.65 -19.70 -21.27
CA PRO A 820 -11.84 -18.85 -22.12
C PRO A 820 -12.55 -17.52 -22.44
N VAL A 821 -13.89 -17.47 -22.39
CA VAL A 821 -14.66 -16.25 -22.55
C VAL A 821 -14.78 -15.54 -21.20
N PHE A 822 -14.06 -14.43 -21.01
CA PHE A 822 -13.95 -13.73 -19.73
C PHE A 822 -15.31 -13.32 -19.14
N SER A 823 -16.28 -12.93 -19.96
CA SER A 823 -17.63 -12.61 -19.47
C SER A 823 -18.34 -13.77 -18.78
N ASN A 824 -18.03 -15.01 -19.14
CA ASN A 824 -18.61 -16.20 -18.51
C ASN A 824 -17.94 -16.53 -17.17
N ARG A 825 -16.75 -15.98 -16.89
CA ARG A 825 -16.04 -16.22 -15.62
C ARG A 825 -16.77 -15.68 -14.41
N TYR A 826 -17.59 -14.64 -14.60
CA TYR A 826 -18.32 -13.97 -13.52
C TYR A 826 -19.80 -14.37 -13.45
N GLY A 827 -20.37 -14.87 -14.55
CA GLY A 827 -21.78 -15.28 -14.58
C GLY A 827 -22.74 -14.14 -14.26
N THR A 828 -23.67 -14.37 -13.34
CA THR A 828 -24.58 -13.35 -12.81
C THR A 828 -24.08 -12.84 -11.47
N GLU A 829 -23.63 -11.59 -11.43
CA GLU A 829 -23.21 -10.95 -10.18
C GLU A 829 -24.43 -10.39 -9.43
N LEU A 830 -24.81 -11.01 -8.32
CA LEU A 830 -25.86 -10.51 -7.44
C LEU A 830 -25.26 -9.49 -6.46
N GLU A 831 -25.85 -8.30 -6.39
CA GLU A 831 -25.31 -7.21 -5.58
C GLU A 831 -26.40 -6.47 -4.81
N SER A 832 -25.97 -5.78 -3.75
CA SER A 832 -26.79 -4.84 -2.99
C SER A 832 -27.37 -3.76 -3.90
N ILE A 833 -28.57 -3.29 -3.57
CA ILE A 833 -29.18 -2.12 -4.21
C ILE A 833 -29.21 -0.94 -3.25
N TYR A 834 -29.39 0.27 -3.78
CA TYR A 834 -29.37 1.46 -2.95
C TYR A 834 -30.60 2.34 -3.21
N LEU A 835 -31.07 3.00 -2.16
CA LEU A 835 -31.95 4.16 -2.32
C LEU A 835 -31.15 5.40 -1.97
N ILE A 836 -31.31 6.46 -2.76
CA ILE A 836 -30.69 7.77 -2.48
C ILE A 836 -31.73 8.88 -2.54
N GLY A 837 -31.58 9.93 -1.74
CA GLY A 837 -32.56 11.01 -1.75
C GLY A 837 -32.48 12.02 -0.60
N ASP A 838 -33.63 12.65 -0.35
CA ASP A 838 -33.83 13.66 0.68
C ASP A 838 -34.60 13.00 1.83
N PHE A 839 -33.89 12.18 2.60
CA PHE A 839 -34.43 11.41 3.71
C PHE A 839 -33.36 11.15 4.77
N ALA A 840 -33.79 10.80 5.98
CA ALA A 840 -32.96 10.27 7.05
C ALA A 840 -33.15 8.75 7.17
N VAL A 841 -32.10 8.03 7.57
CA VAL A 841 -32.13 6.60 7.88
C VAL A 841 -32.04 6.41 9.39
N LYS A 842 -33.11 5.95 10.01
CA LYS A 842 -33.17 5.67 11.45
C LYS A 842 -33.16 4.17 11.72
N ALA A 843 -32.88 3.80 12.96
CA ALA A 843 -32.85 2.43 13.43
C ALA A 843 -33.81 2.26 14.62
N HIS A 844 -34.52 1.14 14.71
CA HIS A 844 -35.29 0.82 15.93
C HIS A 844 -34.37 0.37 17.06
N TYR A 845 -33.28 -0.31 16.73
CA TYR A 845 -32.23 -0.66 17.67
C TYR A 845 -30.93 0.03 17.28
N ALA A 846 -30.35 0.74 18.25
CA ALA A 846 -29.06 1.36 18.09
C ALA A 846 -28.26 1.21 19.38
N LYS A 847 -27.00 0.83 19.21
CA LYS A 847 -25.96 0.97 20.23
C LYS A 847 -24.94 1.99 19.74
N TRP A 848 -24.90 3.13 20.41
CA TRP A 848 -23.98 4.21 20.11
C TRP A 848 -22.66 4.03 20.86
N ASN A 849 -21.58 4.59 20.31
CA ASN A 849 -20.27 4.65 20.94
C ASN A 849 -19.69 3.31 21.44
N ILE A 850 -19.63 2.28 20.58
CA ILE A 850 -18.93 1.03 20.88
C ILE A 850 -17.44 1.21 20.55
N TRP A 851 -16.57 1.09 21.56
CA TRP A 851 -15.14 1.36 21.43
C TRP A 851 -14.26 0.12 21.18
N ASP A 852 -14.79 -1.09 21.35
CA ASP A 852 -14.05 -2.31 21.04
C ASP A 852 -14.18 -2.64 19.54
N THR A 853 -13.33 -1.99 18.74
CA THR A 853 -13.13 -2.30 17.32
C THR A 853 -11.80 -3.00 17.12
N GLU A 854 -11.67 -3.77 16.05
CA GLU A 854 -10.40 -4.38 15.67
C GLU A 854 -9.29 -3.32 15.55
N LYS A 855 -9.55 -2.20 14.86
CA LYS A 855 -8.60 -1.09 14.73
C LYS A 855 -8.16 -0.51 16.10
N ASN A 856 -9.08 -0.36 17.06
CA ASN A 856 -8.77 0.17 18.40
C ASN A 856 -7.98 -0.79 19.30
N ARG A 857 -7.92 -2.09 18.97
CA ARG A 857 -7.11 -3.06 19.71
C ARG A 857 -5.61 -2.89 19.43
N TYR A 858 -5.26 -2.23 18.33
CA TYR A 858 -3.90 -1.80 18.06
C TYR A 858 -3.60 -0.49 18.80
N ALA A 859 -2.46 -0.42 19.50
CA ALA A 859 -2.05 0.76 20.28
C ALA A 859 -1.56 1.93 19.40
N THR A 860 -1.58 1.77 18.08
CA THR A 860 -1.09 2.75 17.11
C THR A 860 -2.04 3.94 16.98
N PHE A 861 -3.35 3.72 16.82
CA PHE A 861 -4.28 4.78 16.40
C PHE A 861 -4.95 5.51 17.56
N ILE A 862 -5.34 6.77 17.33
CA ILE A 862 -6.34 7.45 18.16
C ILE A 862 -7.63 6.63 18.10
N LYS A 863 -8.11 6.19 19.26
CA LYS A 863 -9.29 5.34 19.35
C LYS A 863 -10.53 6.11 18.89
N LYS A 864 -11.35 5.48 18.06
CA LYS A 864 -12.64 6.01 17.60
C LYS A 864 -13.74 4.96 17.74
N PRO A 865 -14.97 5.33 18.11
CA PRO A 865 -16.02 4.35 18.27
C PRO A 865 -16.61 3.92 16.93
N ILE A 866 -17.48 2.91 16.97
CA ILE A 866 -18.49 2.63 15.95
C ILE A 866 -19.90 2.69 16.55
N HIS A 867 -20.90 2.60 15.69
CA HIS A 867 -22.31 2.44 16.02
C HIS A 867 -22.83 1.14 15.46
N ARG A 868 -23.64 0.43 16.24
CA ARG A 868 -24.26 -0.82 15.82
C ARG A 868 -25.77 -0.64 15.67
N LEU A 869 -26.27 -0.78 14.44
CA LEU A 869 -27.65 -0.49 14.06
C LEU A 869 -28.33 -1.71 13.43
N ASN A 870 -29.62 -1.88 13.68
CA ASN A 870 -30.47 -2.81 12.92
C ASN A 870 -31.91 -2.27 12.83
N ASP A 871 -32.78 -2.98 12.10
CA ASP A 871 -34.18 -2.57 11.89
C ASP A 871 -34.31 -1.14 11.34
N LEU A 872 -33.67 -0.92 10.19
CA LEU A 872 -33.56 0.38 9.55
C LEU A 872 -34.86 0.82 8.86
N TYR A 873 -35.15 2.13 8.89
CA TYR A 873 -36.29 2.74 8.22
C TYR A 873 -36.00 4.17 7.74
N LEU A 874 -36.74 4.61 6.72
CA LEU A 874 -36.62 5.94 6.13
C LEU A 874 -37.61 6.91 6.79
N SER A 875 -37.16 8.11 7.13
CA SER A 875 -37.99 9.21 7.62
C SER A 875 -37.63 10.54 6.94
N CYS A 876 -38.36 11.61 7.24
CA CYS A 876 -37.95 12.96 6.85
C CYS A 876 -36.62 13.35 7.52
N GLU A 877 -35.87 14.24 6.87
CA GLU A 877 -34.64 14.81 7.43
C GLU A 877 -34.95 15.65 8.68
N PRO A 878 -34.05 15.66 9.68
CA PRO A 878 -34.24 16.48 10.87
C PRO A 878 -34.00 17.96 10.55
N SER A 879 -34.57 18.85 11.37
CA SER A 879 -34.37 20.31 11.25
C SER A 879 -33.12 20.83 11.96
N ALA A 880 -32.50 20.01 12.80
CA ALA A 880 -31.28 20.30 13.54
C ALA A 880 -30.47 19.01 13.72
N TYR A 881 -29.16 19.15 13.92
CA TYR A 881 -28.22 18.04 13.98
C TYR A 881 -27.46 18.03 15.32
N SER A 882 -27.19 16.85 15.85
CA SER A 882 -26.23 16.67 16.94
C SER A 882 -24.79 16.74 16.41
N ASN A 883 -23.82 16.50 17.27
CA ASN A 883 -22.40 16.47 16.90
C ASN A 883 -22.08 15.35 15.90
N ASP A 884 -22.77 14.21 15.98
CA ASP A 884 -22.59 13.05 15.12
C ASP A 884 -23.79 12.85 14.18
N LEU A 885 -23.54 13.03 12.88
CA LEU A 885 -24.54 12.94 11.82
C LEU A 885 -25.03 11.51 11.60
N THR A 886 -24.24 10.50 11.95
CA THR A 886 -24.69 9.10 11.90
C THR A 886 -25.91 8.90 12.80
N GLN A 887 -25.93 9.52 13.98
CA GLN A 887 -27.09 9.56 14.89
C GLN A 887 -28.27 10.40 14.37
N CYS A 888 -28.02 11.33 13.45
CA CYS A 888 -29.03 12.21 12.87
C CYS A 888 -29.71 11.63 11.63
N GLY A 889 -29.38 10.40 11.27
CA GLY A 889 -29.96 9.70 10.13
C GLY A 889 -29.12 9.71 8.87
N TYR A 890 -27.80 9.90 9.00
CA TYR A 890 -26.83 9.82 7.90
C TYR A 890 -25.85 8.61 8.01
N PRO A 891 -26.28 7.40 8.45
CA PRO A 891 -25.36 6.27 8.67
C PRO A 891 -24.70 5.74 7.40
N PHE A 892 -25.32 5.89 6.21
CA PHE A 892 -24.73 5.49 4.92
C PHE A 892 -24.29 6.67 4.06
N TYR A 893 -24.23 7.88 4.64
CA TYR A 893 -23.89 9.07 3.88
C TYR A 893 -22.48 8.94 3.29
N ALA A 894 -22.30 9.37 2.04
CA ALA A 894 -21.01 9.46 1.37
C ALA A 894 -20.98 10.78 0.58
N GLY A 895 -20.30 11.79 1.12
CA GLY A 895 -20.38 13.14 0.58
C GLY A 895 -19.82 14.22 1.49
N SER A 896 -20.20 15.46 1.20
CA SER A 896 -19.88 16.62 2.05
C SER A 896 -21.10 17.12 2.79
N PHE A 897 -20.97 17.54 4.04
CA PHE A 897 -22.06 18.05 4.88
C PHE A 897 -21.67 19.39 5.50
N GLU A 898 -22.59 20.35 5.52
CA GLU A 898 -22.36 21.65 6.14
C GLU A 898 -23.03 21.70 7.52
N LEU A 899 -22.27 22.05 8.56
CA LEU A 899 -22.76 22.30 9.93
C LEU A 899 -22.50 23.75 10.33
N LYS A 900 -23.50 24.44 10.89
CA LYS A 900 -23.46 25.85 11.27
C LYS A 900 -23.86 26.05 12.72
N ASN A 901 -23.13 26.92 13.41
CA ASN A 901 -23.39 27.31 14.80
C ASN A 901 -22.82 28.71 15.09
N THR A 902 -22.85 29.11 16.36
CA THR A 902 -22.26 30.36 16.85
C THR A 902 -21.51 30.16 18.14
N PHE A 903 -20.53 31.03 18.43
CA PHE A 903 -19.84 31.10 19.70
C PHE A 903 -19.61 32.57 20.10
N THR A 904 -19.30 32.81 21.37
CA THR A 904 -19.13 34.18 21.90
C THR A 904 -17.69 34.38 22.38
N ILE A 905 -17.08 35.50 22.01
CA ILE A 905 -15.82 35.97 22.58
C ILE A 905 -16.12 37.21 23.43
N GLU A 906 -15.95 37.12 24.75
CA GLU A 906 -16.28 38.22 25.65
C GLU A 906 -15.37 39.44 25.43
N LYS A 907 -14.07 39.19 25.25
CA LYS A 907 -13.05 40.22 25.06
C LYS A 907 -11.88 39.66 24.25
N ILE A 908 -11.34 40.47 23.35
CA ILE A 908 -10.14 40.13 22.58
C ILE A 908 -8.92 40.80 23.20
N GLU A 909 -7.93 40.00 23.62
CA GLU A 909 -6.66 40.48 24.16
C GLU A 909 -5.60 40.58 23.06
N SER A 910 -4.90 41.72 22.98
CA SER A 910 -3.98 42.03 21.87
C SER A 910 -2.71 41.16 21.85
N ASP A 911 -2.34 40.56 22.98
CA ASP A 911 -1.17 39.68 23.12
C ASP A 911 -1.52 38.19 23.02
N LYS A 912 -2.80 37.84 22.78
CA LYS A 912 -3.25 36.47 22.62
C LYS A 912 -3.59 36.14 21.17
N GLN A 913 -3.45 34.87 20.82
CA GLN A 913 -3.99 34.28 19.60
C GLN A 913 -5.15 33.34 19.95
N TYR A 914 -6.18 33.32 19.13
CA TYR A 914 -7.38 32.50 19.31
C TYR A 914 -7.44 31.40 18.24
N TYR A 915 -7.93 30.23 18.62
CA TYR A 915 -8.00 29.06 17.74
C TYR A 915 -9.33 28.32 17.84
N VAL A 916 -9.72 27.68 16.74
CA VAL A 916 -10.68 26.56 16.72
C VAL A 916 -9.90 25.26 16.72
N ASN A 917 -10.31 24.29 17.54
CA ASN A 917 -9.70 22.97 17.63
C ASN A 917 -10.79 21.88 17.54
N LEU A 918 -10.46 20.76 16.91
CA LEU A 918 -11.29 19.55 16.88
C LEU A 918 -10.56 18.44 17.65
N PRO A 919 -10.89 18.21 18.93
CA PRO A 919 -10.19 17.23 19.77
C PRO A 919 -10.34 15.79 19.25
N LEU A 920 -11.57 15.42 18.88
CA LEU A 920 -11.88 14.11 18.31
C LEU A 920 -13.09 14.21 17.37
N PHE A 921 -12.91 13.81 16.11
CA PHE A 921 -13.96 13.84 15.10
C PHE A 921 -13.72 12.74 14.05
N GLU A 922 -14.75 12.48 13.23
CA GLU A 922 -14.67 11.54 12.11
C GLU A 922 -15.15 12.20 10.82
N ALA A 923 -14.18 12.58 9.98
CA ALA A 923 -14.32 12.94 8.58
C ALA A 923 -12.92 12.91 7.94
N THR A 924 -12.84 12.75 6.62
CA THR A 924 -11.58 12.76 5.87
C THR A 924 -11.05 14.19 5.65
N LEU A 925 -11.95 15.14 5.42
CA LEU A 925 -11.63 16.55 5.21
C LEU A 925 -12.52 17.43 6.07
N CYS A 926 -11.94 18.52 6.56
CA CYS A 926 -12.65 19.54 7.34
C CYS A 926 -12.23 20.94 6.91
N ARG A 927 -13.22 21.78 6.59
CA ARG A 927 -13.00 23.18 6.23
C ARG A 927 -13.90 24.10 7.05
N PRO A 928 -13.33 24.91 7.96
CA PRO A 928 -14.11 25.89 8.70
C PRO A 928 -14.35 27.18 7.93
N ASN A 929 -15.42 27.88 8.29
CA ASN A 929 -15.68 29.26 7.93
C ASN A 929 -16.01 30.06 9.20
N ILE A 930 -15.38 31.22 9.38
CA ILE A 930 -15.59 32.11 10.54
C ILE A 930 -16.05 33.47 10.03
N ASN A 931 -17.26 33.89 10.43
CA ASN A 931 -17.83 35.19 10.05
C ASN A 931 -17.81 35.46 8.53
N GLY A 932 -18.03 34.43 7.71
CA GLY A 932 -18.02 34.52 6.25
C GLY A 932 -16.66 34.28 5.61
N ASN A 933 -15.57 34.22 6.38
CA ASN A 933 -14.22 33.95 5.87
C ASN A 933 -13.98 32.44 5.85
N GLU A 934 -13.69 31.88 4.69
CA GLU A 934 -13.31 30.47 4.55
C GLU A 934 -11.83 30.29 4.94
N LEU A 935 -11.56 29.31 5.81
CA LEU A 935 -10.21 28.99 6.27
C LEU A 935 -9.66 27.80 5.46
N THR A 936 -8.35 27.57 5.59
CA THR A 936 -7.66 26.44 4.95
C THR A 936 -8.33 25.11 5.33
N GLU A 937 -8.64 24.30 4.32
CA GLU A 937 -9.11 22.93 4.52
C GLU A 937 -7.97 22.05 5.04
N LEU A 938 -8.21 21.30 6.11
CA LEU A 938 -7.24 20.36 6.67
C LEU A 938 -7.71 18.92 6.48
N SER A 939 -6.74 18.05 6.22
CA SER A 939 -6.90 16.61 5.97
C SER A 939 -6.04 15.75 6.91
N SER A 940 -5.24 16.38 7.78
CA SER A 940 -4.40 15.73 8.77
C SER A 940 -4.22 16.64 9.97
N SER A 941 -3.82 16.04 11.10
CA SER A 941 -3.50 16.76 12.31
C SER A 941 -2.35 17.77 12.10
N PRO A 942 -2.30 18.84 12.93
CA PRO A 942 -3.32 19.21 13.92
C PRO A 942 -4.55 19.85 13.26
N PHE A 943 -5.76 19.41 13.65
CA PHE A 943 -7.02 20.04 13.23
C PHE A 943 -7.29 21.31 14.08
N LYS A 944 -6.42 22.30 13.86
CA LYS A 944 -6.34 23.55 14.60
C LYS A 944 -6.17 24.72 13.65
N TRP A 945 -7.03 25.73 13.79
CA TRP A 945 -7.04 26.92 12.94
C TRP A 945 -6.87 28.18 13.77
N ASN A 946 -5.94 29.05 13.38
CA ASN A 946 -5.84 30.38 13.95
C ASN A 946 -7.01 31.25 13.43
N ILE A 947 -7.91 31.64 14.34
CA ILE A 947 -9.09 32.44 14.03
C ILE A 947 -8.96 33.91 14.44
N THR A 948 -7.84 34.29 15.06
CA THR A 948 -7.56 35.65 15.55
C THR A 948 -7.96 36.77 14.57
N PRO A 949 -7.63 36.71 13.26
CA PRO A 949 -7.96 37.80 12.34
C PRO A 949 -9.44 37.83 11.90
N TYR A 950 -10.25 36.83 12.26
CA TYR A 950 -11.61 36.65 11.74
C TYR A 950 -12.71 36.80 12.79
N ILE A 951 -12.34 36.88 14.07
CA ILE A 951 -13.28 37.00 15.20
C ILE A 951 -13.55 38.46 15.58
N LYS A 952 -14.65 38.68 16.30
CA LYS A 952 -15.03 39.94 16.94
C LYS A 952 -15.50 39.70 18.36
N GLU A 953 -15.48 40.73 19.19
CA GLU A 953 -16.14 40.69 20.51
C GLU A 953 -17.65 40.49 20.34
N GLY A 954 -18.25 39.69 21.21
CA GLY A 954 -19.64 39.23 21.12
C GLY A 954 -19.79 37.96 20.27
N VAL A 955 -20.94 37.84 19.59
CA VAL A 955 -21.35 36.62 18.87
C VAL A 955 -20.62 36.52 17.51
N ASN A 956 -20.02 35.35 17.28
CA ASN A 956 -19.34 34.95 16.06
C ASN A 956 -20.07 33.76 15.42
N SER A 957 -20.17 33.78 14.10
CA SER A 957 -20.69 32.64 13.32
C SER A 957 -19.56 31.70 12.93
N ILE A 958 -19.85 30.41 12.97
CA ILE A 958 -18.93 29.34 12.57
C ILE A 958 -19.69 28.31 11.73
N SER A 959 -19.07 27.85 10.66
CA SER A 959 -19.52 26.66 9.94
C SER A 959 -18.37 25.72 9.60
N PHE A 960 -18.70 24.45 9.38
CA PHE A 960 -17.77 23.42 8.92
C PHE A 960 -18.36 22.72 7.70
N THR A 961 -17.56 22.60 6.64
CA THR A 961 -17.80 21.61 5.59
C THR A 961 -17.00 20.35 5.93
N LEU A 962 -17.69 19.25 6.22
CA LEU A 962 -17.09 17.95 6.53
C LEU A 962 -17.27 17.02 5.34
N CYS A 963 -16.24 16.28 4.94
CA CYS A 963 -16.34 15.27 3.88
C CYS A 963 -15.88 13.91 4.39
N ASN A 964 -16.69 12.88 4.22
CA ASN A 964 -16.36 11.51 4.63
C ASN A 964 -15.92 10.62 3.46
N SER A 965 -15.69 9.35 3.77
CA SER A 965 -15.24 8.32 2.82
C SER A 965 -16.38 7.41 2.38
N LEU A 966 -16.08 6.42 1.53
CA LEU A 966 -17.03 5.36 1.15
C LEU A 966 -17.25 4.31 2.24
N ARG A 967 -16.59 4.39 3.40
CA ARG A 967 -16.63 3.33 4.45
C ARG A 967 -18.04 2.98 4.91
N ASN A 968 -18.89 3.98 5.10
CA ASN A 968 -20.25 3.80 5.60
C ASN A 968 -21.25 3.42 4.49
N LEU A 969 -20.89 3.60 3.22
CA LEU A 969 -21.72 3.22 2.07
C LEU A 969 -21.40 1.81 1.57
N LEU A 970 -20.10 1.49 1.47
CA LEU A 970 -19.55 0.32 0.77
C LEU A 970 -18.58 -0.51 1.63
N GLY A 971 -18.49 -0.26 2.95
CA GLY A 971 -17.59 -1.02 3.82
C GLY A 971 -18.16 -2.37 4.26
N PRO A 972 -17.36 -3.19 4.97
CA PRO A 972 -17.81 -4.48 5.50
C PRO A 972 -18.72 -4.29 6.73
N HIS A 973 -19.97 -3.84 6.51
CA HIS A 973 -20.89 -3.43 7.59
C HIS A 973 -21.13 -4.55 8.63
N HIS A 974 -21.13 -5.80 8.18
CA HIS A 974 -21.51 -6.97 8.97
C HIS A 974 -20.33 -7.68 9.65
N HIS A 975 -19.13 -7.11 9.61
CA HIS A 975 -17.96 -7.68 10.28
C HIS A 975 -17.99 -7.38 11.79
N LYS A 976 -17.91 -8.41 12.63
CA LYS A 976 -17.92 -8.29 14.11
C LYS A 976 -16.78 -7.45 14.67
N GLY A 977 -15.68 -7.34 13.95
CA GLY A 977 -14.56 -6.44 14.27
C GLY A 977 -14.91 -4.95 14.19
N GLY A 978 -16.04 -4.57 13.59
CA GLY A 978 -16.45 -3.18 13.45
C GLY A 978 -15.58 -2.43 12.43
N GLU A 979 -14.72 -1.53 12.92
CA GLU A 979 -13.71 -0.89 12.08
C GLU A 979 -12.42 -1.69 12.10
N LEU A 980 -11.91 -2.00 10.90
CA LEU A 980 -10.83 -2.96 10.69
C LEU A 980 -9.49 -2.24 10.41
N ARG A 981 -8.37 -2.92 10.66
CA ARG A 981 -7.04 -2.44 10.28
C ARG A 981 -6.72 -2.78 8.81
N GLY A 982 -7.02 -4.02 8.42
CA GLY A 982 -6.98 -4.51 7.05
C GLY A 982 -8.40 -4.69 6.49
N THR A 983 -8.58 -4.78 5.17
CA THR A 983 -9.85 -5.11 4.53
C THR A 983 -9.61 -5.76 3.17
N SER A 984 -10.07 -6.99 3.00
CA SER A 984 -10.00 -7.75 1.76
C SER A 984 -11.41 -8.09 1.24
N PRO A 985 -11.55 -8.72 0.05
CA PRO A 985 -12.83 -9.23 -0.39
C PRO A 985 -13.51 -10.17 0.62
N LEU A 986 -12.72 -10.90 1.41
CA LEU A 986 -13.22 -11.87 2.39
C LEU A 986 -13.77 -11.20 3.66
N SER A 987 -13.35 -9.97 3.98
CA SER A 987 -13.89 -9.18 5.09
C SER A 987 -15.39 -8.87 4.95
N PHE A 988 -15.95 -9.00 3.73
CA PHE A 988 -17.36 -8.80 3.43
C PHE A 988 -18.21 -10.07 3.58
N THR A 989 -17.62 -11.18 4.03
CA THR A 989 -18.29 -12.48 4.16
C THR A 989 -18.10 -13.03 5.57
N GLY A 990 -18.96 -13.98 5.97
CA GLY A 990 -18.76 -14.73 7.21
C GLY A 990 -17.72 -15.86 7.11
N SER A 991 -17.20 -16.15 5.91
CA SER A 991 -16.22 -17.22 5.68
C SER A 991 -14.81 -16.91 6.21
N GLY A 992 -14.50 -15.62 6.35
CA GLY A 992 -13.18 -15.15 6.78
C GLY A 992 -12.08 -15.43 5.76
N GLY A 993 -10.86 -15.09 6.15
CA GLY A 993 -9.64 -15.24 5.37
C GLY A 993 -8.69 -14.10 5.65
N TRP A 994 -7.59 -14.04 4.91
CA TRP A 994 -6.60 -12.98 5.08
C TRP A 994 -7.23 -11.59 4.84
N PRO A 995 -6.96 -10.58 5.68
CA PRO A 995 -6.05 -10.61 6.83
C PRO A 995 -6.69 -11.02 8.19
N HIS A 996 -8.00 -11.29 8.25
CA HIS A 996 -8.75 -11.47 9.52
C HIS A 996 -8.96 -12.93 9.99
N GLY A 997 -8.18 -13.89 9.49
CA GLY A 997 -8.19 -15.28 9.97
C GLY A 997 -9.45 -16.08 9.59
N GLU A 998 -9.65 -17.25 10.23
CA GLU A 998 -10.71 -18.20 9.83
C GLU A 998 -12.13 -17.79 10.28
N GLY A 999 -13.06 -17.72 9.34
CA GLY A 999 -14.49 -17.58 9.62
C GLY A 999 -15.22 -18.93 9.68
N ASP A 1000 -16.51 -18.90 9.34
CA ASP A 1000 -17.41 -20.05 9.40
C ASP A 1000 -17.84 -20.47 7.98
N SER A 1001 -17.53 -21.70 7.57
CA SER A 1001 -17.79 -22.17 6.20
C SER A 1001 -19.28 -22.28 5.81
N LYS A 1002 -20.17 -22.32 6.82
CA LYS A 1002 -21.64 -22.34 6.67
C LYS A 1002 -22.29 -21.11 7.29
N TRP A 1003 -21.56 -19.99 7.38
CA TRP A 1003 -21.99 -18.77 8.07
C TRP A 1003 -23.42 -18.29 7.74
N TYR A 1004 -23.85 -18.38 6.47
CA TYR A 1004 -25.18 -17.94 6.05
C TYR A 1004 -26.33 -18.86 6.50
N ASP A 1005 -26.04 -20.14 6.79
CA ASP A 1005 -27.00 -21.08 7.39
C ASP A 1005 -26.96 -20.96 8.92
N ASP A 1006 -25.75 -20.94 9.48
CA ASP A 1006 -25.53 -20.92 10.92
C ASP A 1006 -26.05 -19.63 11.57
N ARG A 1007 -26.03 -18.47 10.88
CA ARG A 1007 -26.61 -17.21 11.39
C ARG A 1007 -28.09 -17.29 11.76
N LEU A 1008 -28.84 -18.24 11.17
CA LEU A 1008 -30.27 -18.41 11.45
C LEU A 1008 -30.53 -19.10 12.79
N SER A 1009 -29.52 -19.78 13.35
CA SER A 1009 -29.60 -20.42 14.65
C SER A 1009 -29.40 -19.39 15.76
N LYS A 1010 -30.33 -19.36 16.72
CA LYS A 1010 -30.20 -18.53 17.93
C LYS A 1010 -29.06 -18.98 18.86
N GLU A 1011 -28.54 -20.18 18.67
CA GLU A 1011 -27.45 -20.76 19.47
C GLU A 1011 -26.07 -20.53 18.83
N ALA A 1012 -26.01 -20.21 17.53
CA ALA A 1012 -24.75 -20.04 16.82
C ALA A 1012 -24.13 -18.66 17.08
N SER A 1013 -22.93 -18.63 17.67
CA SER A 1013 -22.09 -17.43 17.71
C SER A 1013 -21.05 -17.53 16.59
N LEU A 1014 -21.35 -16.95 15.43
CA LEU A 1014 -20.41 -16.83 14.32
C LEU A 1014 -19.14 -16.09 14.74
N LYS A 1015 -17.98 -16.44 14.18
CA LYS A 1015 -16.70 -15.81 14.51
C LYS A 1015 -16.62 -14.38 13.96
N ILE A 1016 -17.02 -14.21 12.70
CA ILE A 1016 -16.76 -12.99 11.93
C ILE A 1016 -18.05 -12.22 11.61
N TRP A 1017 -19.15 -12.89 11.31
CA TRP A 1017 -20.37 -12.25 10.80
C TRP A 1017 -21.36 -11.83 11.88
N THR A 1018 -22.04 -10.69 11.70
CA THR A 1018 -23.23 -10.28 12.46
C THR A 1018 -24.28 -9.68 11.53
N ASP A 1019 -25.56 -9.93 11.79
CA ASP A 1019 -26.65 -9.32 11.02
C ASP A 1019 -26.84 -7.81 11.35
N ASP A 1020 -26.19 -7.31 12.40
CA ASP A 1020 -26.18 -5.88 12.70
C ASP A 1020 -25.20 -5.12 11.77
N PHE A 1021 -25.53 -3.87 11.45
CA PHE A 1021 -24.62 -2.97 10.73
C PHE A 1021 -23.68 -2.27 11.70
N ASN A 1022 -22.39 -2.22 11.37
CA ASN A 1022 -21.38 -1.44 12.08
C ASN A 1022 -20.95 -0.23 11.25
N PHE A 1023 -21.22 0.97 11.76
CA PHE A 1023 -20.90 2.25 11.12
C PHE A 1023 -19.88 3.03 11.92
N ILE A 1024 -18.99 3.75 11.25
CA ILE A 1024 -18.18 4.79 11.90
C ILE A 1024 -19.04 6.06 12.11
N PRO A 1025 -18.73 6.90 13.12
CA PRO A 1025 -19.33 8.22 13.27
C PRO A 1025 -19.10 9.09 12.03
N PHE A 1026 -19.89 10.15 11.87
CA PHE A 1026 -19.59 11.20 10.90
C PHE A 1026 -19.90 12.55 11.51
N GLY A 1027 -18.86 13.36 11.77
CA GLY A 1027 -19.01 14.59 12.54
C GLY A 1027 -18.09 14.63 13.75
N PHE A 1028 -18.48 15.40 14.75
CA PHE A 1028 -17.71 15.62 15.98
C PHE A 1028 -18.03 14.53 17.01
N ILE A 1029 -17.00 13.84 17.51
CA ILE A 1029 -17.14 12.85 18.59
C ILE A 1029 -17.00 13.57 19.94
N GLU A 1030 -16.03 14.47 20.02
CA GLU A 1030 -15.89 15.45 21.09
C GLU A 1030 -16.30 16.85 20.62
N PRO A 1031 -16.74 17.74 21.54
CA PRO A 1031 -17.15 19.09 21.19
C PRO A 1031 -16.07 19.91 20.49
N VAL A 1032 -16.50 20.82 19.60
CA VAL A 1032 -15.61 21.82 18.99
C VAL A 1032 -15.13 22.80 20.08
N GLU A 1033 -13.82 23.04 20.15
CA GLU A 1033 -13.21 23.92 21.15
C GLU A 1033 -12.77 25.24 20.55
N ILE A 1034 -13.09 26.34 21.25
CA ILE A 1034 -12.47 27.64 21.05
C ILE A 1034 -11.40 27.79 22.12
N SER A 1035 -10.15 28.04 21.73
CA SER A 1035 -9.02 28.19 22.66
C SER A 1035 -8.26 29.49 22.43
N GLU A 1036 -7.46 29.87 23.42
CA GLU A 1036 -6.52 30.99 23.32
C GLU A 1036 -5.09 30.55 23.66
N SER A 1037 -4.09 31.26 23.14
CA SER A 1037 -2.68 31.04 23.45
C SER A 1037 -2.38 31.37 24.92
N VAL A 1038 -1.62 30.50 25.58
CA VAL A 1038 -1.10 30.74 26.93
C VAL A 1038 0.27 31.41 26.81
N ASN A 1039 0.43 32.57 27.43
CA ASN A 1039 1.73 33.21 27.55
C ASN A 1039 2.64 32.33 28.42
N ASN A 1040 3.69 31.75 27.82
CA ASN A 1040 4.78 31.11 28.56
C ASN A 1040 5.62 32.21 29.25
N ARG A 1041 5.06 32.86 30.28
CA ARG A 1041 5.84 33.53 31.32
C ARG A 1041 5.88 32.59 32.52
N ASN A 1042 6.79 31.62 32.44
CA ASN A 1042 7.60 31.10 33.55
C ASN A 1042 8.63 30.10 33.01
#